data_AF-A0A1M5WD50-F1
#
_entry.id   AF-A0A1M5WD50-F1
#
_cell.length_a   1.000
_cell.length_b   1.000
_cell.length_c   1.000
_cell.angle_alpha   90.00
_cell.angle_beta   90.00
_cell.angle_gamma   90.00
#
_symmetry.space_group_name_H-M   'P 1'
#
loop_
_entity.id
_entity.type
_entity.pdbx_description
1 polymer ?
#
loop_
_entity_poly.entity_id
_entity_poly.type
_entity_poly.pdbx_seq_one_letter_code
_entity_poly.pdbx_strand_id
1 'polypeptide(L)'
;MNKHLARGLSASALFCIYSATALPLYDVTVATDGSGDFRSVQEAINHAPDNQQPYVIYIRNGIYQEKLEVKRSNIHLIGEDRDKTVITATTANGTFNPEKGKKFGTTGSRTVNIDAPDFSAQSLTIENGFDYPANQAKAKDDPTRVKNTQAVALLISNKADRVQFKDVNLKSYQDTFYTKAGRTYIDDSRIMGTVDFIFGHGTALFEDSDIVARYRSDVKPGAPLGYISAPSTNIKKPFGLVFKDCRLSKEDKVPAHSYGLGRPWHPTTRFADGRYADPNAVGHSAFINCQMDDHIYGWDKMSGKDINKNKIWFYPEDSRFWEFHNTGPGANARDIKRPQLSAEQLMHYTNQEILSGWSPDITLGAKSTIRGEVVHASMRFPAVITIKDSVGKTFVINTDKKGRYHTSIAGMTAPLLVSADDQSGASCLKSNQYRSICSSAIVAEVTNNGVTTANINPFSDLVVSSLAANEGIKGPQLLVENKKLPPLSHKIWTEANQHFSDAFKNVIKQHGLNPEQNWNPVSYSKAYAPVMREIASQVIHNRGYDTKTGLASKTYLTDLEFRPIINLEKVPSYLLQDNQLAETQKVVREAKKRIFIVGDSTASNYEPDVYPRMGWGQAFDQLVSDHQDIQVVNAARSGRSSRDYINGRWLSHLEPLVKPGDYLFIQFSHNDEKCNGAKKKRGPIDVANLCTYPNDKQGHPQYPENHQEMSLQYTLEKYLSFAEHHKMHPVMLTSVPRAKTVKNKPGVPVRPVQHTTKQNKLHGYQFFGSYTQTVKDTAAKHHVPLLDMQSRVMEMANKTTGDEWKHLWLAVDPEKYPFYKTRSSGTLQKPDTTHFQEQGARKIAKLVVKEIKQTDALNQLSTYLP
;
A
#
# COMPACT_ATOMS: atom_id res chain seq x y z
N MET A 1 -11.60 -10.40 -75.10
CA MET A 1 -11.71 -8.93 -74.98
C MET A 1 -13.16 -8.57 -74.67
N ASN A 2 -13.48 -8.21 -73.42
CA ASN A 2 -14.25 -6.98 -73.09
C ASN A 2 -14.53 -6.87 -71.58
N LYS A 3 -14.44 -5.62 -71.12
CA LYS A 3 -14.63 -5.11 -69.75
C LYS A 3 -16.13 -5.01 -69.42
N HIS A 4 -16.52 -5.30 -68.18
CA HIS A 4 -17.28 -4.41 -67.25
C HIS A 4 -17.98 -5.17 -66.09
N LEU A 5 -18.08 -4.47 -64.95
CA LEU A 5 -18.88 -4.71 -63.72
C LEU A 5 -18.33 -5.80 -62.76
N ALA A 6 -18.22 -5.62 -61.44
CA ALA A 6 -18.83 -4.67 -60.51
C ALA A 6 -17.97 -4.45 -59.25
N ARG A 7 -18.15 -3.28 -58.63
CA ARG A 7 -17.70 -2.88 -57.28
C ARG A 7 -18.42 -3.71 -56.20
N GLY A 8 -17.74 -3.96 -55.07
CA GLY A 8 -18.36 -4.43 -53.82
C GLY A 8 -17.41 -4.25 -52.64
N LEU A 9 -17.81 -3.41 -51.68
CA LEU A 9 -17.09 -3.01 -50.47
C LEU A 9 -16.83 -4.17 -49.50
N SER A 10 -15.70 -4.11 -48.77
CA SER A 10 -15.70 -4.20 -47.30
C SER A 10 -14.30 -3.86 -46.74
N ALA A 11 -14.07 -2.59 -46.39
CA ALA A 11 -13.00 -2.22 -45.48
C ALA A 11 -13.53 -2.37 -44.05
N SER A 12 -13.13 -3.44 -43.37
CA SER A 12 -13.39 -3.63 -41.94
C SER A 12 -12.61 -2.58 -41.16
N ALA A 13 -13.30 -1.59 -40.63
CA ALA A 13 -12.75 -0.70 -39.62
C ALA A 13 -12.56 -1.48 -38.32
N LEU A 14 -11.30 -1.80 -37.98
CA LEU A 14 -10.94 -2.23 -36.63
C LEU A 14 -11.27 -1.08 -35.67
N PHE A 15 -12.38 -1.20 -34.94
CA PHE A 15 -12.59 -0.42 -33.72
C PHE A 15 -11.63 -0.97 -32.66
N CYS A 16 -10.44 -0.38 -32.53
CA CYS A 16 -9.66 -0.50 -31.31
C CYS A 16 -10.42 0.24 -30.21
N ILE A 17 -11.22 -0.50 -29.44
CA ILE A 17 -11.77 -0.01 -28.18
C ILE A 17 -10.57 0.11 -27.23
N TYR A 18 -10.05 1.33 -27.07
CA TYR A 18 -9.14 1.64 -25.97
C TYR A 18 -9.95 1.53 -24.68
N SER A 19 -9.79 0.41 -23.97
CA SER A 19 -10.27 0.28 -22.59
C SER A 19 -9.52 1.29 -21.72
N ALA A 20 -10.25 2.16 -21.04
CA ALA A 20 -9.68 3.00 -19.98
C ALA A 20 -9.06 2.09 -18.92
N THR A 21 -7.73 2.14 -18.80
CA THR A 21 -6.97 1.45 -17.77
C THR A 21 -7.05 2.26 -16.49
N ALA A 22 -7.55 1.64 -15.42
CA ALA A 22 -7.57 2.24 -14.11
C ALA A 22 -6.14 2.65 -13.69
N LEU A 23 -5.94 3.86 -13.13
CA LEU A 23 -4.60 4.37 -12.80
C LEU A 23 -3.76 3.33 -12.01
N PRO A 24 -2.55 2.98 -12.50
CA PRO A 24 -1.75 1.91 -11.92
C PRO A 24 -0.98 2.38 -10.68
N LEU A 25 -0.25 1.43 -10.10
CA LEU A 25 0.83 1.66 -9.15
C LEU A 25 1.80 2.75 -9.65
N TYR A 26 2.52 3.42 -8.75
CA TYR A 26 3.43 4.50 -9.17
C TYR A 26 4.75 3.96 -9.73
N ASP A 27 5.30 4.62 -10.75
CA ASP A 27 6.60 4.26 -11.35
C ASP A 27 7.76 4.90 -10.60
N VAL A 28 7.62 6.18 -10.24
CA VAL A 28 8.66 6.96 -9.55
C VAL A 28 8.07 7.87 -8.48
N THR A 29 8.90 8.25 -7.52
CA THR A 29 8.55 9.15 -6.41
C THR A 29 9.34 10.46 -6.47
N VAL A 30 8.71 11.55 -6.03
CA VAL A 30 9.32 12.87 -5.92
C VAL A 30 9.19 13.38 -4.50
N ALA A 31 10.30 13.78 -3.88
CA ALA A 31 10.30 14.37 -2.54
C ALA A 31 11.37 15.44 -2.41
N THR A 32 11.00 16.62 -1.92
CA THR A 32 11.94 17.76 -1.77
C THR A 32 13.06 17.49 -0.76
N ASP A 33 12.83 16.58 0.20
CA ASP A 33 13.80 16.19 1.24
C ASP A 33 14.83 15.14 0.76
N GLY A 34 14.70 14.65 -0.49
CA GLY A 34 15.55 13.62 -1.06
C GLY A 34 15.19 12.18 -0.64
N SER A 35 14.02 11.97 -0.02
CA SER A 35 13.50 10.63 0.29
C SER A 35 12.86 9.91 -0.91
N GLY A 36 12.60 10.62 -2.01
CA GLY A 36 12.08 10.08 -3.27
C GLY A 36 13.17 9.87 -4.32
N ASP A 37 12.80 9.25 -5.45
CA ASP A 37 13.70 8.99 -6.59
C ASP A 37 14.19 10.30 -7.24
N PHE A 38 13.36 11.35 -7.22
CA PHE A 38 13.67 12.69 -7.71
C PHE A 38 13.36 13.76 -6.66
N ARG A 39 13.99 14.93 -6.81
CA ARG A 39 13.67 16.13 -6.02
C ARG A 39 12.75 17.10 -6.75
N SER A 40 12.70 17.03 -8.08
CA SER A 40 11.86 17.84 -8.96
C SER A 40 10.83 16.99 -9.70
N VAL A 41 9.62 17.52 -9.88
CA VAL A 41 8.56 16.86 -10.66
C VAL A 41 8.92 16.91 -12.16
N GLN A 42 9.50 18.00 -12.64
CA GLN A 42 9.98 18.09 -14.03
C GLN A 42 11.07 17.08 -14.35
N GLU A 43 12.00 16.81 -13.43
CA GLU A 43 13.01 15.76 -13.60
C GLU A 43 12.36 14.38 -13.74
N ALA A 44 11.37 14.08 -12.89
CA ALA A 44 10.62 12.82 -12.97
C ALA A 44 9.85 12.68 -14.29
N ILE A 45 9.23 13.77 -14.79
CA ILE A 45 8.57 13.80 -16.10
C ILE A 45 9.58 13.54 -17.23
N ASN A 46 10.76 14.16 -17.17
CA ASN A 46 11.81 13.99 -18.18
C ASN A 46 12.41 12.58 -18.18
N HIS A 47 12.36 11.88 -17.04
CA HIS A 47 12.84 10.50 -16.91
C HIS A 47 11.89 9.47 -17.53
N ALA A 48 10.62 9.83 -17.77
CA ALA A 48 9.64 8.92 -18.36
C ALA A 48 10.15 8.38 -19.71
N PRO A 49 10.15 7.04 -19.92
CA PRO A 49 10.59 6.46 -21.18
C PRO A 49 9.77 7.00 -22.36
N ASP A 50 10.42 7.20 -23.51
CA ASP A 50 9.75 7.67 -24.73
C ASP A 50 8.92 6.54 -25.39
N ASN A 51 7.84 6.19 -24.71
CA ASN A 51 6.83 5.24 -25.14
C ASN A 51 5.44 5.79 -24.77
N GLN A 52 4.37 5.18 -25.28
CA GLN A 52 3.00 5.60 -24.99
C GLN A 52 2.40 4.94 -23.75
N GLN A 53 3.20 4.25 -22.92
CA GLN A 53 2.68 3.60 -21.72
C GLN A 53 2.38 4.63 -20.62
N PRO A 54 1.37 4.38 -19.76
CA PRO A 54 1.17 5.14 -18.52
C PRO A 54 2.47 5.31 -17.74
N TYR A 55 2.73 6.53 -17.26
CA TYR A 55 3.84 6.81 -16.36
C TYR A 55 3.33 7.63 -15.19
N VAL A 56 3.30 7.00 -14.02
CA VAL A 56 2.69 7.51 -12.80
C VAL A 56 3.78 8.03 -11.85
N ILE A 57 3.68 9.30 -11.50
CA ILE A 57 4.61 10.02 -10.64
C ILE A 57 3.91 10.32 -9.31
N TYR A 58 4.40 9.73 -8.23
CA TYR A 58 3.92 10.04 -6.88
C TYR A 58 4.72 11.18 -6.27
N ILE A 59 4.05 12.22 -5.78
CA ILE A 59 4.65 13.45 -5.30
C ILE A 59 4.33 13.59 -3.82
N ARG A 60 5.36 13.52 -2.97
CA ARG A 60 5.21 13.67 -1.52
C ARG A 60 4.77 15.08 -1.14
N ASN A 61 4.37 15.25 0.11
CA ASN A 61 4.09 16.57 0.68
C ASN A 61 5.31 17.50 0.55
N GLY A 62 5.09 18.73 0.09
CA GLY A 62 6.16 19.69 -0.16
C GLY A 62 5.72 20.83 -1.08
N ILE A 63 6.50 21.90 -1.09
CA ILE A 63 6.34 23.03 -2.01
C ILE A 63 7.41 22.93 -3.09
N TYR A 64 6.99 22.64 -4.31
CA TYR A 64 7.82 22.45 -5.50
C TYR A 64 7.82 23.74 -6.31
N GLN A 65 8.90 24.51 -6.16
CA GLN A 65 9.12 25.81 -6.82
C GLN A 65 9.64 25.64 -8.25
N GLU A 66 8.77 25.24 -9.17
CA GLU A 66 9.17 24.90 -10.53
C GLU A 66 8.05 25.14 -11.56
N LYS A 67 8.46 25.28 -12.82
CA LYS A 67 7.54 25.30 -13.97
C LYS A 67 7.55 23.95 -14.66
N LEU A 68 6.37 23.43 -14.97
CA LEU A 68 6.22 22.14 -15.65
C LEU A 68 5.89 22.29 -17.14
N GLU A 69 6.52 21.45 -17.95
CA GLU A 69 6.28 21.27 -19.38
C GLU A 69 6.01 19.79 -19.66
N VAL A 70 4.73 19.43 -19.77
CA VAL A 70 4.29 18.07 -20.06
C VAL A 70 4.06 17.92 -21.57
N LYS A 71 5.00 17.26 -22.24
CA LYS A 71 4.96 17.02 -23.70
C LYS A 71 4.83 15.55 -24.08
N ARG A 72 4.91 14.67 -23.09
CA ARG A 72 4.72 13.22 -23.23
C ARG A 72 3.28 12.88 -22.86
N SER A 73 2.62 12.07 -23.67
CA SER A 73 1.28 11.54 -23.40
C SER A 73 1.29 10.60 -22.18
N ASN A 74 0.11 10.31 -21.60
CA ASN A 74 -0.03 9.32 -20.52
C ASN A 74 0.90 9.59 -19.32
N ILE A 75 0.99 10.85 -18.89
CA ILE A 75 1.65 11.27 -17.65
C ILE A 75 0.59 11.44 -16.58
N HIS A 76 0.79 10.81 -15.43
CA HIS A 76 -0.14 10.87 -14.30
C HIS A 76 0.58 11.35 -13.05
N LEU A 77 0.10 12.44 -12.45
CA LEU A 77 0.64 12.98 -11.21
C LEU A 77 -0.30 12.66 -10.04
N ILE A 78 0.22 12.09 -8.96
CA ILE A 78 -0.54 11.83 -7.74
C ILE A 78 0.18 12.52 -6.58
N GLY A 79 -0.44 13.52 -5.97
CA GLY A 79 0.06 14.11 -4.74
C GLY A 79 -0.33 13.31 -3.50
N GLU A 80 0.48 13.40 -2.46
CA GLU A 80 0.22 12.79 -1.15
C GLU A 80 -0.99 13.42 -0.45
N ASP A 81 -1.20 14.72 -0.64
CA ASP A 81 -2.27 15.50 -0.04
C ASP A 81 -2.52 16.75 -0.90
N ARG A 82 -3.79 17.01 -1.24
CA ARG A 82 -4.18 18.15 -2.10
C ARG A 82 -3.59 19.47 -1.63
N ASP A 83 -3.64 19.74 -0.33
CA ASP A 83 -3.33 21.06 0.21
C ASP A 83 -1.83 21.20 0.57
N LYS A 84 -1.09 20.08 0.67
CA LYS A 84 0.32 20.08 1.09
C LYS A 84 1.30 19.71 -0.02
N THR A 85 0.85 19.08 -1.10
CA THR A 85 1.65 18.86 -2.31
C THR A 85 1.39 20.02 -3.28
N VAL A 86 2.27 21.02 -3.29
CA VAL A 86 2.06 22.29 -4.01
C VAL A 86 3.11 22.47 -5.10
N ILE A 87 2.68 22.54 -6.37
CA ILE A 87 3.51 22.90 -7.52
C ILE A 87 3.27 24.38 -7.80
N THR A 88 4.30 25.22 -7.66
CA THR A 88 4.14 26.67 -7.75
C THR A 88 5.31 27.33 -8.47
N ALA A 89 5.01 28.42 -9.19
CA ALA A 89 6.00 29.31 -9.76
C ALA A 89 5.44 30.73 -9.77
N THR A 90 6.31 31.73 -9.61
CA THR A 90 5.89 33.13 -9.55
C THR A 90 6.17 33.81 -10.89
N THR A 91 5.15 33.97 -11.72
CA THR A 91 5.30 34.70 -12.99
C THR A 91 3.99 35.35 -13.40
N ALA A 92 4.00 36.66 -13.66
CA ALA A 92 2.91 37.36 -14.32
C ALA A 92 3.23 37.61 -15.81
N ASN A 93 2.22 37.95 -16.60
CA ASN A 93 2.35 38.32 -18.00
C ASN A 93 3.41 39.40 -18.20
N GLY A 94 3.34 40.44 -17.35
CA GLY A 94 4.23 41.60 -17.43
C GLY A 94 5.62 41.37 -16.86
N THR A 95 5.87 40.23 -16.20
CA THR A 95 7.20 39.88 -15.69
C THR A 95 8.18 39.77 -16.85
N PHE A 96 9.35 40.39 -16.70
CA PHE A 96 10.40 40.34 -17.72
C PHE A 96 11.08 38.97 -17.71
N ASN A 97 11.21 38.35 -18.88
CA ASN A 97 12.01 37.14 -19.06
C ASN A 97 13.40 37.57 -19.60
N PRO A 98 14.46 37.49 -18.80
CA PRO A 98 15.80 37.89 -19.23
C PRO A 98 16.36 37.00 -20.34
N GLU A 99 16.07 35.70 -20.33
CA GLU A 99 16.55 34.73 -21.34
C GLU A 99 15.99 35.02 -22.74
N LYS A 100 14.76 35.54 -22.81
CA LYS A 100 14.08 35.84 -24.09
C LYS A 100 14.11 37.33 -24.45
N GLY A 101 14.71 38.18 -23.62
CA GLY A 101 14.75 39.64 -23.82
C GLY A 101 13.37 40.31 -23.91
N LYS A 102 12.32 39.70 -23.38
CA LYS A 102 10.93 40.18 -23.48
C LYS A 102 10.08 39.74 -22.30
N LYS A 103 8.90 40.33 -22.15
CA LYS A 103 7.92 39.90 -21.13
C LYS A 103 7.44 38.47 -21.41
N PHE A 104 7.13 37.71 -20.35
CA PHE A 104 6.61 36.34 -20.47
C PHE A 104 5.30 36.26 -21.27
N GLY A 105 4.43 37.27 -21.13
CA GLY A 105 3.07 37.22 -21.67
C GLY A 105 2.19 36.19 -20.94
N THR A 106 0.88 36.19 -21.20
CA THR A 106 -0.07 35.30 -20.51
C THR A 106 0.27 33.81 -20.71
N THR A 107 0.61 33.40 -21.94
CA THR A 107 1.04 32.01 -22.21
C THR A 107 2.40 31.68 -21.60
N GLY A 108 3.27 32.63 -21.27
CA GLY A 108 4.55 32.36 -20.60
C GLY A 108 4.45 32.39 -19.07
N SER A 109 3.35 32.90 -18.51
CA SER A 109 3.17 33.06 -17.07
C SER A 109 2.78 31.78 -16.35
N ARG A 110 2.21 30.80 -17.06
CA ARG A 110 1.87 29.44 -16.57
C ARG A 110 2.93 28.81 -15.66
N THR A 111 2.45 28.25 -14.55
CA THR A 111 3.23 27.31 -13.73
C THR A 111 3.32 25.96 -14.44
N VAL A 112 2.19 25.39 -14.83
CA VAL A 112 2.11 24.08 -15.50
C VAL A 112 1.58 24.24 -16.91
N ASN A 113 2.28 23.68 -17.89
CA ASN A 113 1.85 23.57 -19.27
C ASN A 113 1.63 22.11 -19.65
N ILE A 114 0.42 21.76 -20.06
CA ILE A 114 0.07 20.44 -20.61
C ILE A 114 -0.04 20.58 -22.12
N ASP A 115 0.86 19.96 -22.88
CA ASP A 115 0.89 19.96 -24.35
C ASP A 115 1.00 18.52 -24.90
N ALA A 116 0.25 17.60 -24.30
CA ALA A 116 0.14 16.21 -24.71
C ALA A 116 -1.21 15.62 -24.26
N PRO A 117 -1.72 14.57 -24.93
CA PRO A 117 -2.97 13.93 -24.56
C PRO A 117 -2.82 13.01 -23.33
N ASP A 118 -3.96 12.67 -22.72
CA ASP A 118 -4.08 11.66 -21.67
C ASP A 118 -3.28 11.96 -20.39
N PHE A 119 -3.13 13.25 -20.06
CA PHE A 119 -2.56 13.66 -18.77
C PHE A 119 -3.61 13.56 -17.65
N SER A 120 -3.20 13.13 -16.47
CA SER A 120 -4.00 13.30 -15.26
C SER A 120 -3.21 13.86 -14.08
N ALA A 121 -3.90 14.59 -13.19
CA ALA A 121 -3.38 14.98 -11.88
C ALA A 121 -4.42 14.76 -10.78
N GLN A 122 -3.97 14.26 -9.63
CA GLN A 122 -4.82 13.99 -8.48
C GLN A 122 -4.20 14.46 -7.16
N SER A 123 -5.02 14.98 -6.25
CA SER A 123 -4.65 15.25 -4.85
C SER A 123 -3.40 16.14 -4.71
N LEU A 124 -3.34 17.23 -5.48
CA LEU A 124 -2.26 18.22 -5.43
C LEU A 124 -2.76 19.64 -5.71
N THR A 125 -1.94 20.65 -5.43
CA THR A 125 -2.19 22.06 -5.75
C THR A 125 -1.29 22.52 -6.89
N ILE A 126 -1.86 23.18 -7.89
CA ILE A 126 -1.13 23.95 -8.91
C ILE A 126 -1.40 25.43 -8.66
N GLU A 127 -0.35 26.19 -8.38
CA GLU A 127 -0.44 27.61 -8.03
C GLU A 127 0.43 28.47 -8.95
N ASN A 128 -0.03 29.67 -9.27
CA ASN A 128 0.88 30.76 -9.63
C ASN A 128 1.09 31.67 -8.43
N GLY A 129 2.33 31.71 -7.93
CA GLY A 129 2.72 32.44 -6.73
C GLY A 129 2.78 33.96 -6.89
N PHE A 130 2.31 34.53 -8.00
CA PHE A 130 2.27 35.98 -8.19
C PHE A 130 1.34 36.66 -7.18
N ASP A 131 1.94 37.44 -6.28
CA ASP A 131 1.23 38.22 -5.26
C ASP A 131 0.55 39.44 -5.88
N TYR A 132 -0.65 39.21 -6.40
CA TYR A 132 -1.47 40.23 -7.03
C TYR A 132 -1.84 41.37 -6.05
N PRO A 133 -2.36 41.12 -4.82
CA PRO A 133 -2.69 42.19 -3.89
C PRO A 133 -1.48 43.06 -3.53
N ALA A 134 -0.32 42.46 -3.23
CA ALA A 134 0.88 43.23 -2.95
C ALA A 134 1.31 44.05 -4.17
N ASN A 135 1.24 43.48 -5.38
CA ASN A 135 1.55 44.23 -6.60
C ASN A 135 0.61 45.42 -6.82
N GLN A 136 -0.68 45.28 -6.52
CA GLN A 136 -1.65 46.37 -6.66
C GLN A 136 -1.52 47.45 -5.59
N ALA A 137 -1.06 47.09 -4.39
CA ALA A 137 -0.78 48.02 -3.30
C ALA A 137 0.44 48.93 -3.56
N LYS A 138 1.35 48.53 -4.46
CA LYS A 138 2.48 49.37 -4.88
C LYS A 138 2.02 50.69 -5.51
N ALA A 139 2.81 51.75 -5.34
CA ALA A 139 2.60 53.03 -6.00
C ALA A 139 2.53 52.86 -7.54
N LYS A 140 1.78 53.71 -8.25
CA LYS A 140 1.54 53.56 -9.69
C LYS A 140 2.82 53.70 -10.54
N ASP A 141 3.77 54.46 -10.02
CA ASP A 141 5.08 54.80 -10.57
C ASP A 141 6.21 53.92 -10.02
N ASP A 142 5.93 52.98 -9.10
CA ASP A 142 6.92 52.00 -8.63
C ASP A 142 7.42 51.17 -9.84
N PRO A 143 8.73 51.17 -10.13
CA PRO A 143 9.28 50.47 -11.30
C PRO A 143 9.13 48.94 -11.21
N THR A 144 8.90 48.40 -10.02
CA THR A 144 8.66 46.97 -9.77
C THR A 144 7.18 46.59 -9.84
N ARG A 145 6.27 47.55 -10.05
CA ARG A 145 4.85 47.28 -10.23
C ARG A 145 4.59 46.70 -11.62
N VAL A 146 4.11 45.47 -11.65
CA VAL A 146 3.72 44.78 -12.88
C VAL A 146 2.36 45.30 -13.34
N LYS A 147 2.31 45.92 -14.53
CA LYS A 147 1.06 46.44 -15.13
C LYS A 147 0.15 45.34 -15.69
N ASN A 148 0.73 44.34 -16.36
CA ASN A 148 0.01 43.21 -16.92
C ASN A 148 0.05 42.03 -15.93
N THR A 149 -0.98 41.92 -15.10
CA THR A 149 -1.01 41.11 -13.87
C THR A 149 -1.54 39.69 -14.04
N GLN A 150 -1.78 39.25 -15.28
CA GLN A 150 -2.28 37.91 -15.61
C GLN A 150 -1.26 36.85 -15.23
N ALA A 151 -1.62 35.87 -14.41
CA ALA A 151 -0.69 34.92 -13.82
C ALA A 151 -1.30 33.51 -13.88
N VAL A 152 -1.04 32.80 -14.97
CA VAL A 152 -1.66 31.49 -15.23
C VAL A 152 -1.07 30.46 -14.28
N ALA A 153 -1.91 29.67 -13.60
CA ALA A 153 -1.47 28.51 -12.85
C ALA A 153 -1.34 27.31 -13.80
N LEU A 154 -2.39 27.03 -14.56
CA LEU A 154 -2.47 25.89 -15.46
C LEU A 154 -2.85 26.30 -16.89
N LEU A 155 -2.08 25.81 -17.87
CA LEU A 155 -2.33 25.97 -19.29
C LEU A 155 -2.56 24.60 -19.95
N ILE A 156 -3.68 24.43 -20.64
CA ILE A 156 -3.95 23.35 -21.60
C ILE A 156 -3.60 23.87 -22.99
N SER A 157 -2.51 23.38 -23.55
CA SER A 157 -1.97 23.79 -24.84
C SER A 157 -2.56 22.99 -26.01
N ASN A 158 -2.13 23.31 -27.22
CA ASN A 158 -2.80 22.93 -28.46
C ASN A 158 -2.81 21.42 -28.72
N LYS A 159 -1.82 20.68 -28.23
CA LYS A 159 -1.73 19.22 -28.42
C LYS A 159 -2.40 18.42 -27.30
N ALA A 160 -2.88 19.09 -26.27
CA ALA A 160 -3.56 18.44 -25.17
C ALA A 160 -4.99 18.03 -25.54
N ASP A 161 -5.40 16.85 -25.09
CA ASP A 161 -6.75 16.32 -25.18
C ASP A 161 -6.92 15.22 -24.13
N ARG A 162 -8.13 14.98 -23.63
CA ARG A 162 -8.39 13.99 -22.58
C ARG A 162 -7.56 14.25 -21.32
N VAL A 163 -7.54 15.51 -20.88
CA VAL A 163 -6.80 15.94 -19.68
C VAL A 163 -7.71 15.89 -18.47
N GLN A 164 -7.28 15.25 -17.37
CA GLN A 164 -8.09 15.04 -16.18
C GLN A 164 -7.46 15.65 -14.92
N PHE A 165 -8.29 16.27 -14.08
CA PHE A 165 -7.92 16.71 -12.74
C PHE A 165 -8.98 16.23 -11.74
N LYS A 166 -8.56 15.64 -10.62
CA LYS A 166 -9.44 15.17 -9.55
C LYS A 166 -8.89 15.55 -8.19
N ASP A 167 -9.68 16.15 -7.30
CA ASP A 167 -9.18 16.58 -5.99
C ASP A 167 -7.95 17.50 -6.12
N VAL A 168 -8.02 18.50 -7.01
CA VAL A 168 -6.92 19.45 -7.29
C VAL A 168 -7.31 20.87 -6.91
N ASN A 169 -6.36 21.61 -6.35
CA ASN A 169 -6.49 23.07 -6.23
C ASN A 169 -5.80 23.76 -7.42
N LEU A 170 -6.51 24.63 -8.13
CA LEU A 170 -5.94 25.57 -9.09
C LEU A 170 -6.02 26.98 -8.50
N LYS A 171 -4.86 27.57 -8.19
CA LYS A 171 -4.79 28.82 -7.41
C LYS A 171 -4.02 29.92 -8.13
N SER A 172 -4.66 31.06 -8.33
CA SER A 172 -4.01 32.32 -8.71
C SER A 172 -4.97 33.48 -8.41
N TYR A 173 -4.80 34.62 -9.09
CA TYR A 173 -5.72 35.74 -9.09
C TYR A 173 -6.30 35.97 -10.48
N GLN A 174 -5.56 36.57 -11.41
CA GLN A 174 -6.05 36.84 -12.76
C GLN A 174 -5.57 35.74 -13.71
N ASP A 175 -6.48 35.24 -14.55
CA ASP A 175 -6.21 34.21 -15.59
C ASP A 175 -5.72 32.86 -15.00
N THR A 176 -6.30 32.36 -13.89
CA THR A 176 -5.82 31.14 -13.19
C THR A 176 -5.71 29.90 -14.11
N PHE A 177 -6.75 29.59 -14.88
CA PHE A 177 -6.82 28.40 -15.74
C PHE A 177 -7.08 28.80 -17.20
N TYR A 178 -6.14 28.45 -18.08
CA TYR A 178 -6.20 28.75 -19.51
C TYR A 178 -6.35 27.47 -20.33
N THR A 179 -7.45 27.30 -21.05
CA THR A 179 -7.65 26.18 -21.98
C THR A 179 -7.65 26.62 -23.46
N LYS A 180 -6.61 26.25 -24.23
CA LYS A 180 -6.52 26.60 -25.67
C LYS A 180 -7.14 25.56 -26.60
N ALA A 181 -7.15 24.30 -26.21
CA ALA A 181 -7.61 23.20 -27.05
C ALA A 181 -7.99 21.98 -26.21
N GLY A 182 -8.43 20.93 -26.90
CA GLY A 182 -8.72 19.64 -26.29
C GLY A 182 -9.96 19.63 -25.40
N ARG A 183 -10.17 18.45 -24.83
CA ARG A 183 -11.14 18.19 -23.76
C ARG A 183 -10.40 18.13 -22.43
N THR A 184 -10.98 18.78 -21.43
CA THR A 184 -10.51 18.73 -20.04
C THR A 184 -11.67 18.39 -19.13
N TYR A 185 -11.41 17.51 -18.16
CA TYR A 185 -12.37 17.14 -17.13
C TYR A 185 -11.79 17.47 -15.75
N ILE A 186 -12.53 18.21 -14.93
CA ILE A 186 -12.11 18.67 -13.60
C ILE A 186 -13.21 18.29 -12.61
N ASP A 187 -12.86 17.47 -11.63
CA ASP A 187 -13.80 16.83 -10.70
C ASP A 187 -13.34 17.02 -9.24
N ASP A 188 -14.28 17.17 -8.31
CA ASP A 188 -14.03 17.32 -6.86
C ASP A 188 -12.89 18.30 -6.55
N SER A 189 -12.80 19.40 -7.29
CA SER A 189 -11.63 20.28 -7.31
C SER A 189 -11.98 21.68 -6.84
N ARG A 190 -10.95 22.50 -6.58
CA ARG A 190 -11.11 23.90 -6.18
C ARG A 190 -10.37 24.81 -7.14
N ILE A 191 -11.08 25.77 -7.75
CA ILE A 191 -10.50 26.72 -8.69
C ILE A 191 -10.73 28.13 -8.16
N MET A 192 -9.65 28.88 -7.93
CA MET A 192 -9.72 30.18 -7.26
C MET A 192 -9.11 31.28 -8.12
N GLY A 193 -9.80 32.42 -8.20
CA GLY A 193 -9.28 33.59 -8.90
C GLY A 193 -10.19 34.81 -8.84
N THR A 194 -9.93 35.78 -9.72
CA THR A 194 -10.55 37.10 -9.75
C THR A 194 -11.06 37.42 -11.16
N VAL A 195 -10.24 38.02 -12.01
CA VAL A 195 -10.60 38.38 -13.38
C VAL A 195 -10.30 37.21 -14.30
N ASP A 196 -11.31 36.78 -15.07
CA ASP A 196 -11.21 35.79 -16.16
C ASP A 196 -10.51 34.50 -15.74
N PHE A 197 -10.73 34.05 -14.51
CA PHE A 197 -9.85 33.04 -13.94
C PHE A 197 -10.06 31.63 -14.52
N ILE A 198 -11.13 31.43 -15.30
CA ILE A 198 -11.32 30.27 -16.18
C ILE A 198 -11.58 30.78 -17.60
N PHE A 199 -10.66 30.59 -18.53
CA PHE A 199 -10.77 31.22 -19.84
C PHE A 199 -10.20 30.39 -20.99
N GLY A 200 -10.67 30.66 -22.20
CA GLY A 200 -10.12 30.09 -23.43
C GLY A 200 -11.09 29.34 -24.34
N HIS A 201 -10.52 28.63 -25.30
CA HIS A 201 -11.17 28.04 -26.47
C HIS A 201 -11.55 26.56 -26.32
N GLY A 202 -10.92 25.85 -25.37
CA GLY A 202 -11.09 24.41 -25.21
C GLY A 202 -12.47 24.03 -24.67
N THR A 203 -12.73 22.73 -24.65
CA THR A 203 -13.91 22.17 -24.00
C THR A 203 -13.51 21.70 -22.61
N ALA A 204 -14.04 22.33 -21.57
CA ALA A 204 -13.72 21.99 -20.18
C ALA A 204 -15.01 21.73 -19.41
N LEU A 205 -15.13 20.54 -18.84
CA LEU A 205 -16.21 20.14 -17.95
C LEU A 205 -15.71 20.19 -16.49
N PHE A 206 -16.40 20.94 -15.67
CA PHE A 206 -16.20 21.03 -14.22
C PHE A 206 -17.39 20.35 -13.54
N GLU A 207 -17.13 19.37 -12.70
CA GLU A 207 -18.14 18.65 -11.91
C GLU A 207 -17.78 18.66 -10.42
N ASP A 208 -18.81 18.72 -9.57
CA ASP A 208 -18.72 18.62 -8.10
C ASP A 208 -17.66 19.54 -7.44
N SER A 209 -17.31 20.64 -8.12
CA SER A 209 -16.15 21.47 -7.80
C SER A 209 -16.53 22.80 -7.13
N ASP A 210 -15.61 23.35 -6.35
CA ASP A 210 -15.72 24.66 -5.71
C ASP A 210 -15.01 25.74 -6.54
N ILE A 211 -15.78 26.69 -7.05
CA ILE A 211 -15.34 27.78 -7.91
C ILE A 211 -15.33 29.06 -7.07
N VAL A 212 -14.15 29.49 -6.65
CA VAL A 212 -13.98 30.49 -5.58
C VAL A 212 -13.57 31.85 -6.10
N ALA A 213 -14.47 32.83 -5.94
CA ALA A 213 -14.21 34.23 -6.17
C ALA A 213 -13.33 34.82 -5.05
N ARG A 214 -12.21 35.46 -5.40
CA ARG A 214 -11.26 36.01 -4.42
C ARG A 214 -11.46 37.50 -4.15
N TYR A 215 -11.06 37.97 -2.99
CA TYR A 215 -11.20 39.39 -2.65
C TYR A 215 -10.17 40.27 -3.37
N ARG A 216 -10.58 41.50 -3.70
CA ARG A 216 -9.80 42.50 -4.45
C ARG A 216 -9.94 43.86 -3.79
N SER A 217 -8.95 44.24 -2.98
CA SER A 217 -8.96 45.50 -2.22
C SER A 217 -8.66 46.75 -3.07
N ASP A 218 -8.17 46.57 -4.29
CA ASP A 218 -7.77 47.65 -5.21
C ASP A 218 -8.92 48.14 -6.12
N VAL A 219 -10.11 47.56 -5.98
CA VAL A 219 -11.31 47.92 -6.76
C VAL A 219 -12.24 48.76 -5.90
N LYS A 220 -12.81 49.83 -6.49
CA LYS A 220 -13.74 50.71 -5.79
C LYS A 220 -15.05 49.97 -5.43
N PRO A 221 -15.69 50.30 -4.30
CA PRO A 221 -17.02 49.77 -3.97
C PRO A 221 -18.01 49.95 -5.13
N GLY A 222 -18.79 48.91 -5.42
CA GLY A 222 -19.79 48.89 -6.50
C GLY A 222 -19.27 48.57 -7.90
N ALA A 223 -17.95 48.46 -8.10
CA ALA A 223 -17.38 47.96 -9.36
C ALA A 223 -17.18 46.43 -9.30
N PRO A 224 -17.30 45.71 -10.42
CA PRO A 224 -17.01 44.28 -10.48
C PRO A 224 -15.59 43.97 -10.02
N LEU A 225 -15.44 43.02 -9.08
CA LEU A 225 -14.16 42.51 -8.61
C LEU A 225 -13.55 41.50 -9.58
N GLY A 226 -14.39 40.82 -10.37
CA GLY A 226 -13.92 39.81 -11.31
C GLY A 226 -15.03 39.14 -12.12
N TYR A 227 -14.63 38.11 -12.86
CA TYR A 227 -15.47 37.31 -13.73
C TYR A 227 -15.01 35.86 -13.62
N ILE A 228 -15.95 34.95 -13.37
CA ILE A 228 -15.65 33.51 -13.23
C ILE A 228 -15.06 32.98 -14.55
N SER A 229 -15.76 33.22 -15.66
CA SER A 229 -15.37 32.70 -16.97
C SER A 229 -15.14 33.76 -18.05
N ALA A 230 -14.21 33.49 -18.95
CA ALA A 230 -14.02 34.28 -20.18
C ALA A 230 -13.80 33.35 -21.39
N PRO A 231 -14.85 32.65 -21.86
CA PRO A 231 -14.74 31.71 -22.95
C PRO A 231 -14.48 32.41 -24.29
N SER A 232 -13.65 31.78 -25.12
CA SER A 232 -13.37 32.15 -26.51
C SER A 232 -13.67 31.01 -27.48
N THR A 233 -14.56 30.10 -27.08
CA THR A 233 -14.99 28.94 -27.84
C THR A 233 -15.40 29.34 -29.26
N ASN A 234 -14.85 28.67 -30.27
CA ASN A 234 -15.26 28.92 -31.65
C ASN A 234 -16.73 28.53 -31.84
N ILE A 235 -17.50 29.31 -32.62
CA ILE A 235 -18.93 29.07 -32.88
C ILE A 235 -19.22 27.66 -33.45
N LYS A 236 -18.24 27.04 -34.13
CA LYS A 236 -18.37 25.68 -34.69
C LYS A 236 -18.22 24.57 -33.66
N LYS A 237 -17.71 24.85 -32.45
CA LYS A 237 -17.58 23.86 -31.39
C LYS A 237 -18.83 23.90 -30.50
N PRO A 238 -19.52 22.77 -30.25
CA PRO A 238 -20.78 22.77 -29.51
C PRO A 238 -20.61 23.19 -28.04
N PHE A 239 -19.52 22.77 -27.41
CA PHE A 239 -19.26 23.01 -25.98
C PHE A 239 -17.93 23.73 -25.75
N GLY A 240 -17.97 24.68 -24.82
CA GLY A 240 -16.83 25.41 -24.26
C GLY A 240 -16.65 25.05 -22.79
N LEU A 241 -16.97 25.99 -21.91
CA LEU A 241 -16.84 25.82 -20.46
C LEU A 241 -18.19 25.36 -19.87
N VAL A 242 -18.23 24.18 -19.26
CA VAL A 242 -19.46 23.63 -18.68
C VAL A 242 -19.24 23.32 -17.21
N PHE A 243 -20.11 23.82 -16.34
CA PHE A 243 -20.08 23.63 -14.91
C PHE A 243 -21.34 22.87 -14.50
N LYS A 244 -21.19 21.73 -13.85
CA LYS A 244 -22.28 20.86 -13.41
C LYS A 244 -22.13 20.57 -11.92
N ASP A 245 -23.20 20.77 -11.16
CA ASP A 245 -23.26 20.42 -9.73
C ASP A 245 -22.15 21.12 -8.89
N CYS A 246 -21.63 22.26 -9.39
CA CYS A 246 -20.57 23.03 -8.74
C CYS A 246 -21.11 23.97 -7.66
N ARG A 247 -20.22 24.39 -6.75
CA ARG A 247 -20.47 25.50 -5.82
C ARG A 247 -19.69 26.72 -6.27
N LEU A 248 -20.37 27.84 -6.53
CA LEU A 248 -19.77 29.14 -6.75
C LEU A 248 -19.72 29.86 -5.41
N SER A 249 -18.58 29.77 -4.73
CA SER A 249 -18.34 30.36 -3.43
C SER A 249 -17.43 31.58 -3.52
N LYS A 250 -17.22 32.27 -2.40
CA LYS A 250 -16.40 33.47 -2.33
C LYS A 250 -15.53 33.49 -1.07
N GLU A 251 -14.37 34.12 -1.17
CA GLU A 251 -13.56 34.45 0.00
C GLU A 251 -14.27 35.48 0.88
N ASP A 252 -13.83 35.54 2.15
CA ASP A 252 -14.26 36.58 3.07
C ASP A 252 -14.04 37.98 2.46
N LYS A 253 -14.97 38.90 2.76
CA LYS A 253 -15.00 40.29 2.27
C LYS A 253 -15.38 40.49 0.80
N VAL A 254 -15.60 39.42 0.02
CA VAL A 254 -16.19 39.55 -1.32
C VAL A 254 -17.64 40.05 -1.19
N PRO A 255 -17.98 41.25 -1.70
CA PRO A 255 -19.32 41.81 -1.57
C PRO A 255 -20.35 41.04 -2.41
N ALA A 256 -21.62 41.16 -2.06
CA ALA A 256 -22.72 40.77 -2.94
C ALA A 256 -22.63 41.50 -4.29
N HIS A 257 -23.13 40.88 -5.35
CA HIS A 257 -23.21 41.43 -6.71
C HIS A 257 -21.89 42.03 -7.23
N SER A 258 -20.78 41.34 -6.99
CA SER A 258 -19.43 41.82 -7.35
C SER A 258 -18.71 40.97 -8.40
N TYR A 259 -19.27 39.82 -8.79
CA TYR A 259 -18.71 38.90 -9.78
C TYR A 259 -19.70 38.55 -10.89
N GLY A 260 -19.20 38.56 -12.13
CA GLY A 260 -19.94 38.04 -13.27
C GLY A 260 -19.67 36.55 -13.47
N LEU A 261 -20.69 35.78 -13.86
CA LEU A 261 -20.56 34.38 -14.30
C LEU A 261 -19.61 34.24 -15.49
N GLY A 262 -19.62 35.23 -16.38
CA GLY A 262 -18.61 35.34 -17.41
C GLY A 262 -18.81 36.51 -18.35
N ARG A 263 -17.83 36.66 -19.25
CA ARG A 263 -17.82 37.68 -20.31
C ARG A 263 -17.17 37.16 -21.60
N PRO A 264 -17.61 37.61 -22.79
CA PRO A 264 -17.23 36.97 -24.04
C PRO A 264 -15.84 37.41 -24.51
N TRP A 265 -14.86 36.53 -24.36
CA TRP A 265 -13.52 36.83 -24.82
C TRP A 265 -13.38 36.53 -26.31
N HIS A 266 -13.22 37.58 -27.11
CA HIS A 266 -12.83 37.49 -28.51
C HIS A 266 -11.33 37.81 -28.62
N PRO A 267 -10.45 36.79 -28.70
CA PRO A 267 -9.00 37.00 -28.64
C PRO A 267 -8.52 37.80 -29.84
N THR A 268 -7.50 38.64 -29.64
CA THR A 268 -6.85 39.33 -30.76
C THR A 268 -6.05 38.33 -31.61
N THR A 269 -6.63 37.92 -32.73
CA THR A 269 -6.12 36.90 -33.65
C THR A 269 -5.56 37.56 -34.91
N ARG A 270 -4.56 36.94 -35.55
CA ARG A 270 -4.05 37.36 -36.85
C ARG A 270 -4.80 36.60 -37.94
N PHE A 271 -5.45 37.34 -38.82
CA PHE A 271 -6.13 36.89 -40.03
C PHE A 271 -5.35 37.35 -41.27
N ALA A 272 -5.80 36.96 -42.45
CA ALA A 272 -5.20 37.41 -43.72
C ALA A 272 -5.32 38.93 -43.93
N ASP A 273 -6.40 39.52 -43.42
CA ASP A 273 -6.79 40.92 -43.57
C ASP A 273 -6.41 41.80 -42.36
N GLY A 274 -5.76 41.25 -41.33
CA GLY A 274 -5.30 42.06 -40.20
C GLY A 274 -5.11 41.31 -38.89
N ARG A 275 -5.05 42.07 -37.80
CA ARG A 275 -4.96 41.53 -36.44
C ARG A 275 -5.98 42.21 -35.53
N TYR A 276 -7.04 41.52 -35.18
CA TYR A 276 -8.20 42.07 -34.46
C TYR A 276 -8.91 40.97 -33.65
N ALA A 277 -9.90 41.35 -32.85
CA ALA A 277 -10.69 40.42 -32.05
C ALA A 277 -11.43 39.41 -32.94
N ASP A 278 -11.25 38.11 -32.71
CA ASP A 278 -11.81 37.05 -33.55
C ASP A 278 -13.35 37.05 -33.53
N PRO A 279 -14.03 37.36 -34.65
CA PRO A 279 -15.50 37.40 -34.68
C PRO A 279 -16.13 36.01 -34.51
N ASN A 280 -15.39 34.93 -34.81
CA ASN A 280 -15.90 33.56 -34.70
C ASN A 280 -15.72 32.96 -33.29
N ALA A 281 -15.03 33.66 -32.38
CA ALA A 281 -14.83 33.26 -31.00
C ALA A 281 -16.06 33.60 -30.12
N VAL A 282 -17.24 33.10 -30.52
CA VAL A 282 -18.50 33.26 -29.78
C VAL A 282 -18.52 32.28 -28.61
N GLY A 283 -17.98 32.71 -27.47
CA GLY A 283 -17.74 31.88 -26.30
C GLY A 283 -18.96 31.11 -25.80
N HIS A 284 -18.73 29.90 -25.27
CA HIS A 284 -19.75 29.07 -24.64
C HIS A 284 -19.42 28.85 -23.15
N SER A 285 -20.38 29.16 -22.29
CA SER A 285 -20.31 28.92 -20.84
C SER A 285 -21.67 28.47 -20.32
N ALA A 286 -21.75 27.33 -19.64
CA ALA A 286 -23.01 26.81 -19.10
C ALA A 286 -22.87 26.43 -17.62
N PHE A 287 -23.78 26.89 -16.77
CA PHE A 287 -23.85 26.52 -15.34
C PHE A 287 -25.14 25.74 -15.06
N ILE A 288 -25.02 24.48 -14.66
CA ILE A 288 -26.13 23.52 -14.53
C ILE A 288 -26.12 22.95 -13.11
N ASN A 289 -27.24 23.05 -12.41
CA ASN A 289 -27.41 22.60 -11.02
C ASN A 289 -26.38 23.20 -10.02
N CYS A 290 -25.80 24.35 -10.34
CA CYS A 290 -24.78 24.95 -9.48
C CYS A 290 -25.42 25.72 -8.31
N GLN A 291 -24.80 25.67 -7.13
CA GLN A 291 -25.14 26.53 -6.01
C GLN A 291 -24.34 27.84 -6.12
N MET A 292 -25.01 28.99 -6.21
CA MET A 292 -24.40 30.30 -6.38
C MET A 292 -24.61 31.20 -5.16
N ASP A 293 -23.52 31.68 -4.57
CA ASP A 293 -23.58 32.68 -3.50
C ASP A 293 -23.84 34.11 -4.05
N ASP A 294 -24.19 35.04 -3.17
CA ASP A 294 -24.77 36.37 -3.49
C ASP A 294 -23.84 37.32 -4.26
N HIS A 295 -22.55 37.02 -4.32
CA HIS A 295 -21.56 37.78 -5.08
C HIS A 295 -21.82 37.74 -6.59
N ILE A 296 -22.58 36.76 -7.08
CA ILE A 296 -22.90 36.65 -8.50
C ILE A 296 -23.99 37.66 -8.89
N TYR A 297 -23.72 38.50 -9.90
CA TYR A 297 -24.71 39.44 -10.46
C TYR A 297 -25.29 39.01 -11.81
N GLY A 298 -24.71 38.03 -12.51
CA GLY A 298 -25.12 37.62 -13.86
C GLY A 298 -23.96 37.65 -14.85
N TRP A 299 -24.23 38.01 -16.11
CA TRP A 299 -23.25 38.04 -17.19
C TRP A 299 -22.81 39.46 -17.52
N ASP A 300 -21.63 39.63 -18.13
CA ASP A 300 -21.14 40.97 -18.52
C ASP A 300 -20.48 40.98 -19.90
N LYS A 301 -20.39 42.16 -20.50
CA LYS A 301 -19.75 42.39 -21.80
C LYS A 301 -18.23 42.45 -21.70
N MET A 302 -17.56 42.25 -22.82
CA MET A 302 -16.12 42.44 -22.94
C MET A 302 -15.78 43.29 -24.15
N SER A 303 -14.79 44.17 -24.03
CA SER A 303 -14.34 44.98 -25.17
C SER A 303 -13.15 44.35 -25.89
N GLY A 304 -13.13 44.49 -27.21
CA GLY A 304 -11.99 44.15 -28.06
C GLY A 304 -11.61 45.28 -29.01
N LYS A 305 -10.84 44.93 -30.05
CA LYS A 305 -10.46 45.81 -31.15
C LYS A 305 -10.94 45.21 -32.46
N ASP A 306 -11.71 45.96 -33.24
CA ASP A 306 -12.17 45.52 -34.56
C ASP A 306 -11.04 45.58 -35.61
N ILE A 307 -11.36 45.22 -36.85
CA ILE A 307 -10.42 45.26 -37.98
C ILE A 307 -9.81 46.65 -38.19
N ASN A 308 -10.56 47.71 -37.86
CA ASN A 308 -10.18 49.11 -37.98
C ASN A 308 -9.49 49.66 -36.70
N LYS A 309 -9.19 48.82 -35.71
CA LYS A 309 -8.61 49.20 -34.40
C LYS A 309 -9.51 50.05 -33.50
N ASN A 310 -10.79 50.18 -33.83
CA ASN A 310 -11.78 50.80 -32.97
C ASN A 310 -12.14 49.86 -31.82
N LYS A 311 -12.62 50.44 -30.71
CA LYS A 311 -13.14 49.65 -29.60
C LYS A 311 -14.50 49.08 -30.01
N ILE A 312 -14.63 47.76 -29.95
CA ILE A 312 -15.90 47.03 -30.12
C ILE A 312 -16.29 46.40 -28.78
N TRP A 313 -17.59 46.28 -28.51
CA TRP A 313 -18.14 45.55 -27.38
C TRP A 313 -18.80 44.28 -27.86
N PHE A 314 -18.51 43.17 -27.18
CA PHE A 314 -19.17 41.88 -27.35
C PHE A 314 -20.06 41.65 -26.14
N TYR A 315 -21.32 41.33 -26.38
CA TYR A 315 -22.35 41.31 -25.36
C TYR A 315 -22.75 39.87 -24.98
N PRO A 316 -23.18 39.63 -23.73
CA PRO A 316 -23.68 38.33 -23.27
C PRO A 316 -24.78 37.73 -24.15
N GLU A 317 -25.72 38.57 -24.62
CA GLU A 317 -26.85 38.17 -25.45
C GLU A 317 -26.46 37.63 -26.83
N ASP A 318 -25.29 38.03 -27.35
CA ASP A 318 -24.72 37.54 -28.60
C ASP A 318 -23.81 36.32 -28.38
N SER A 319 -23.67 35.89 -27.12
CA SER A 319 -22.79 34.80 -26.69
C SER A 319 -23.60 33.56 -26.34
N ARG A 320 -22.92 32.42 -26.12
CA ARG A 320 -23.57 31.16 -25.76
C ARG A 320 -23.48 30.91 -24.27
N PHE A 321 -24.04 31.83 -23.50
CA PHE A 321 -24.09 31.77 -22.04
C PHE A 321 -25.41 31.16 -21.59
N TRP A 322 -25.34 30.22 -20.67
CA TRP A 322 -26.49 29.40 -20.30
C TRP A 322 -26.48 29.06 -18.82
N GLU A 323 -27.68 28.96 -18.26
CA GLU A 323 -27.92 28.49 -16.91
C GLU A 323 -29.01 27.42 -16.91
N PHE A 324 -28.99 26.51 -15.95
CA PHE A 324 -30.09 25.58 -15.73
C PHE A 324 -30.16 25.17 -14.26
N HIS A 325 -31.30 25.40 -13.62
CA HIS A 325 -31.59 24.90 -12.27
C HIS A 325 -30.50 25.23 -11.21
N ASN A 326 -29.84 26.38 -11.38
CA ASN A 326 -28.92 26.90 -10.38
C ASN A 326 -29.72 27.36 -9.13
N THR A 327 -29.12 27.21 -7.96
CA THR A 327 -29.73 27.53 -6.66
C THR A 327 -28.87 28.50 -5.86
N GLY A 328 -29.36 28.97 -4.70
CA GLY A 328 -28.64 29.91 -3.84
C GLY A 328 -28.92 31.38 -4.16
N PRO A 329 -28.45 32.32 -3.31
CA PRO A 329 -28.81 33.73 -3.40
C PRO A 329 -28.28 34.45 -4.65
N GLY A 330 -27.24 33.92 -5.30
CA GLY A 330 -26.73 34.43 -6.58
C GLY A 330 -27.47 33.90 -7.82
N ALA A 331 -28.36 32.92 -7.66
CA ALA A 331 -29.17 32.38 -8.74
C ALA A 331 -30.48 33.17 -8.88
N ASN A 332 -30.73 33.73 -10.06
CA ASN A 332 -31.98 34.43 -10.36
C ASN A 332 -32.48 34.08 -11.76
N ALA A 333 -33.26 32.99 -11.84
CA ALA A 333 -33.82 32.47 -13.09
C ALA A 333 -34.92 33.36 -13.71
N ARG A 334 -35.34 34.44 -13.03
CA ARG A 334 -36.37 35.37 -13.54
C ARG A 334 -35.80 36.56 -14.31
N ASP A 335 -34.48 36.73 -14.36
CA ASP A 335 -33.83 37.79 -15.13
C ASP A 335 -33.68 37.36 -16.60
N ILE A 336 -34.30 38.09 -17.52
CA ILE A 336 -34.23 37.82 -18.97
C ILE A 336 -32.81 37.92 -19.54
N LYS A 337 -31.90 38.62 -18.84
CA LYS A 337 -30.47 38.70 -19.20
C LYS A 337 -29.66 37.47 -18.75
N ARG A 338 -30.32 36.49 -18.14
CA ARG A 338 -29.75 35.23 -17.65
C ARG A 338 -30.43 34.05 -18.36
N PRO A 339 -30.14 33.83 -19.64
CA PRO A 339 -30.79 32.82 -20.46
C PRO A 339 -30.69 31.41 -19.84
N GLN A 340 -31.82 30.71 -19.79
CA GLN A 340 -31.93 29.36 -19.26
C GLN A 340 -31.96 28.33 -20.39
N LEU A 341 -31.35 27.16 -20.18
CA LEU A 341 -31.55 26.01 -21.06
C LEU A 341 -32.99 25.49 -20.92
N SER A 342 -33.57 25.04 -22.02
CA SER A 342 -34.78 24.19 -22.01
C SER A 342 -34.45 22.76 -21.58
N ALA A 343 -35.47 22.01 -21.18
CA ALA A 343 -35.32 20.59 -20.86
C ALA A 343 -34.80 19.78 -22.07
N GLU A 344 -35.23 20.14 -23.28
CA GLU A 344 -34.78 19.52 -24.52
C GLU A 344 -33.31 19.80 -24.80
N GLN A 345 -32.86 21.05 -24.61
CA GLN A 345 -31.45 21.38 -24.74
C GLN A 345 -30.59 20.67 -23.70
N LEU A 346 -31.09 20.53 -22.47
CA LEU A 346 -30.39 19.85 -21.38
C LEU A 346 -30.06 18.39 -21.71
N MET A 347 -30.89 17.70 -22.50
CA MET A 347 -30.63 16.32 -22.92
C MET A 347 -29.28 16.16 -23.64
N HIS A 348 -28.75 17.23 -24.24
CA HIS A 348 -27.45 17.25 -24.91
C HIS A 348 -26.27 17.55 -23.96
N TYR A 349 -26.51 17.95 -22.72
CA TYR A 349 -25.47 18.24 -21.72
C TYR A 349 -25.10 17.01 -20.89
N THR A 350 -25.04 15.83 -21.53
CA THR A 350 -24.47 14.63 -20.91
C THR A 350 -22.94 14.69 -20.95
N ASN A 351 -22.27 14.06 -19.97
CA ASN A 351 -20.80 14.01 -19.95
C ASN A 351 -20.26 13.35 -21.23
N GLN A 352 -20.98 12.36 -21.75
CA GLN A 352 -20.62 11.68 -22.99
C GLN A 352 -20.66 12.61 -24.21
N GLU A 353 -21.65 13.51 -24.32
CA GLU A 353 -21.70 14.48 -25.43
C GLU A 353 -20.67 15.60 -25.25
N ILE A 354 -20.58 16.19 -24.05
CA ILE A 354 -19.63 17.27 -23.74
C ILE A 354 -18.19 16.81 -24.00
N LEU A 355 -17.84 15.60 -23.56
CA LEU A 355 -16.52 15.01 -23.72
C LEU A 355 -16.39 14.19 -25.01
N SER A 356 -17.36 14.27 -25.94
CA SER A 356 -17.29 13.61 -27.25
C SER A 356 -16.91 12.12 -27.16
N GLY A 357 -17.60 11.39 -26.28
CA GLY A 357 -17.43 9.95 -26.03
C GLY A 357 -16.26 9.58 -25.12
N TRP A 358 -15.39 10.53 -24.71
CA TRP A 358 -14.36 10.24 -23.72
C TRP A 358 -14.99 10.07 -22.34
N SER A 359 -14.65 8.96 -21.67
CA SER A 359 -15.01 8.70 -20.28
C SER A 359 -13.73 8.85 -19.44
N PRO A 360 -13.58 9.94 -18.68
CA PRO A 360 -12.47 10.12 -17.75
C PRO A 360 -12.42 8.97 -16.75
N ASP A 361 -11.21 8.55 -16.37
CA ASP A 361 -11.00 7.42 -15.46
C ASP A 361 -11.09 7.92 -14.02
N ILE A 362 -12.32 8.02 -13.52
CA ILE A 362 -12.59 8.51 -12.16
C ILE A 362 -12.95 7.35 -11.24
N THR A 363 -13.68 6.38 -11.80
CA THR A 363 -14.15 5.14 -11.18
C THR A 363 -14.46 4.10 -12.25
N LEU A 364 -14.47 2.83 -11.86
CA LEU A 364 -14.82 1.72 -12.71
C LEU A 364 -16.29 1.82 -13.15
N GLY A 365 -16.56 1.62 -14.44
CA GLY A 365 -17.87 1.74 -15.05
C GLY A 365 -18.89 0.71 -14.54
N ALA A 366 -20.16 0.95 -14.85
CA ALA A 366 -21.30 0.21 -14.30
C ALA A 366 -21.26 -1.32 -14.54
N LYS A 367 -20.56 -1.79 -15.57
CA LYS A 367 -20.43 -3.23 -15.88
C LYS A 367 -19.22 -3.90 -15.23
N SER A 368 -18.44 -3.17 -14.43
CA SER A 368 -17.21 -3.66 -13.83
C SER A 368 -17.51 -4.61 -12.68
N THR A 369 -16.98 -5.83 -12.76
CA THR A 369 -17.11 -6.85 -11.72
C THR A 369 -15.75 -7.44 -11.36
N ILE A 370 -15.64 -7.97 -10.15
CA ILE A 370 -14.46 -8.69 -9.66
C ILE A 370 -14.85 -10.13 -9.33
N ARG A 371 -13.98 -11.08 -9.66
CA ARG A 371 -14.10 -12.48 -9.25
C ARG A 371 -12.78 -13.03 -8.76
N GLY A 372 -12.82 -14.01 -7.88
CA GLY A 372 -11.62 -14.64 -7.35
C GLY A 372 -11.88 -15.98 -6.66
N GLU A 373 -10.79 -16.71 -6.44
CA GLU A 373 -10.73 -17.88 -5.56
C GLU A 373 -9.69 -17.61 -4.46
N VAL A 374 -10.06 -17.92 -3.21
CA VAL A 374 -9.12 -17.97 -2.10
C VAL A 374 -8.53 -19.37 -2.02
N VAL A 375 -7.23 -19.47 -2.26
CA VAL A 375 -6.48 -20.73 -2.23
C VAL A 375 -5.53 -20.72 -1.04
N HIS A 376 -5.89 -21.44 0.02
CA HIS A 376 -5.11 -21.49 1.26
C HIS A 376 -5.34 -22.81 2.01
N ALA A 377 -4.26 -23.53 2.35
CA ALA A 377 -4.34 -24.89 2.90
C ALA A 377 -5.10 -25.00 4.23
N SER A 378 -4.98 -24.00 5.10
CA SER A 378 -5.56 -24.03 6.45
C SER A 378 -6.81 -23.17 6.62
N MET A 379 -7.26 -22.45 5.58
CA MET A 379 -8.35 -21.48 5.71
C MET A 379 -9.71 -22.18 5.74
N ARG A 380 -10.62 -21.71 6.60
CA ARG A 380 -12.00 -22.20 6.65
C ARG A 380 -12.90 -21.36 5.74
N PHE A 381 -13.88 -22.00 5.10
CA PHE A 381 -14.84 -21.33 4.23
C PHE A 381 -16.29 -21.60 4.69
N PRO A 382 -17.22 -20.64 4.50
CA PRO A 382 -17.04 -19.35 3.84
C PRO A 382 -16.15 -18.37 4.64
N ALA A 383 -15.35 -17.60 3.93
CA ALA A 383 -14.49 -16.54 4.48
C ALA A 383 -15.05 -15.17 4.10
N VAL A 384 -14.81 -14.17 4.93
CA VAL A 384 -15.16 -12.78 4.64
C VAL A 384 -14.10 -12.17 3.71
N ILE A 385 -14.57 -11.59 2.62
CA ILE A 385 -13.75 -10.84 1.67
C ILE A 385 -14.02 -9.35 1.84
N THR A 386 -12.97 -8.58 2.09
CA THR A 386 -13.01 -7.11 2.03
C THR A 386 -12.27 -6.64 0.80
N ILE A 387 -12.96 -5.93 -0.09
CA ILE A 387 -12.39 -5.25 -1.26
C ILE A 387 -12.33 -3.75 -0.93
N LYS A 388 -11.12 -3.18 -0.97
CA LYS A 388 -10.86 -1.77 -0.73
C LYS A 388 -10.25 -1.14 -1.97
N ASP A 389 -10.73 0.03 -2.36
CA ASP A 389 -10.19 0.79 -3.48
C ASP A 389 -9.13 1.81 -3.01
N SER A 390 -8.48 2.51 -3.95
CA SER A 390 -7.39 3.43 -3.65
C SER A 390 -7.82 4.64 -2.82
N VAL A 391 -9.08 5.07 -2.95
CA VAL A 391 -9.64 6.21 -2.22
C VAL A 391 -10.31 5.83 -0.89
N GLY A 392 -10.35 4.53 -0.56
CA GLY A 392 -10.82 3.99 0.72
C GLY A 392 -12.26 3.45 0.72
N LYS A 393 -12.94 3.40 -0.43
CA LYS A 393 -14.24 2.76 -0.55
C LYS A 393 -14.08 1.26 -0.33
N THR A 394 -14.97 0.69 0.50
CA THR A 394 -14.90 -0.73 0.87
C THR A 394 -16.20 -1.46 0.57
N PHE A 395 -16.07 -2.71 0.13
CA PHE A 395 -17.16 -3.66 0.02
C PHE A 395 -16.79 -4.94 0.76
N VAL A 396 -17.76 -5.50 1.47
CA VAL A 396 -17.60 -6.75 2.20
C VAL A 396 -18.57 -7.78 1.64
N ILE A 397 -18.05 -8.94 1.29
CA ILE A 397 -18.83 -10.09 0.79
C ILE A 397 -18.32 -11.36 1.47
N ASN A 398 -19.02 -12.48 1.29
CA ASN A 398 -18.53 -13.79 1.70
C ASN A 398 -18.13 -14.61 0.48
N THR A 399 -17.15 -15.49 0.64
CA THR A 399 -16.92 -16.56 -0.32
C THR A 399 -18.02 -17.62 -0.25
N ASP A 400 -18.11 -18.46 -1.28
CA ASP A 400 -18.82 -19.73 -1.19
C ASP A 400 -18.03 -20.76 -0.35
N LYS A 401 -18.60 -21.96 -0.16
CA LYS A 401 -17.96 -23.06 0.59
C LYS A 401 -16.64 -23.55 -0.03
N LYS A 402 -16.32 -23.15 -1.26
CA LYS A 402 -15.08 -23.49 -1.98
C LYS A 402 -14.10 -22.30 -2.04
N GLY A 403 -14.37 -21.21 -1.30
CA GLY A 403 -13.49 -20.04 -1.29
C GLY A 403 -13.65 -19.11 -2.50
N ARG A 404 -14.69 -19.27 -3.33
CA ARG A 404 -14.89 -18.44 -4.54
C ARG A 404 -15.80 -17.26 -4.26
N TYR A 405 -15.57 -16.14 -4.95
CA TYR A 405 -16.42 -14.95 -4.84
C TYR A 405 -16.54 -14.21 -6.18
N HIS A 406 -17.64 -13.47 -6.34
CA HIS A 406 -17.90 -12.59 -7.49
C HIS A 406 -18.82 -11.45 -7.03
N THR A 407 -18.45 -10.20 -7.29
CA THR A 407 -19.30 -9.03 -7.00
C THR A 407 -19.08 -7.89 -7.99
N SER A 408 -19.96 -6.89 -7.97
CA SER A 408 -19.75 -5.61 -8.67
C SER A 408 -18.69 -4.77 -7.98
N ILE A 409 -17.85 -4.11 -8.77
CA ILE A 409 -16.87 -3.10 -8.35
C ILE A 409 -17.14 -1.76 -9.04
N ALA A 410 -18.35 -1.59 -9.58
CA ALA A 410 -18.77 -0.34 -10.20
C ALA A 410 -18.62 0.83 -9.21
N GLY A 411 -18.07 1.93 -9.71
CA GLY A 411 -17.81 3.13 -8.91
C GLY A 411 -16.61 3.00 -7.94
N MET A 412 -15.75 1.99 -8.05
CA MET A 412 -14.48 1.92 -7.28
C MET A 412 -13.33 2.55 -8.07
N THR A 413 -12.26 2.96 -7.39
CA THR A 413 -11.03 3.49 -8.02
C THR A 413 -9.84 2.55 -7.79
N ALA A 414 -9.18 2.08 -8.85
CA ALA A 414 -8.03 1.17 -8.72
C ALA A 414 -6.79 1.89 -8.12
N PRO A 415 -5.75 1.14 -7.68
CA PRO A 415 -5.72 -0.32 -7.49
C PRO A 415 -6.70 -0.79 -6.41
N LEU A 416 -7.07 -2.07 -6.43
CA LEU A 416 -7.92 -2.67 -5.41
C LEU A 416 -7.11 -3.57 -4.47
N LEU A 417 -7.22 -3.37 -3.16
CA LEU A 417 -6.73 -4.31 -2.15
C LEU A 417 -7.86 -5.26 -1.77
N VAL A 418 -7.67 -6.55 -1.99
CA VAL A 418 -8.61 -7.58 -1.57
C VAL A 418 -8.00 -8.38 -0.42
N SER A 419 -8.78 -8.61 0.64
CA SER A 419 -8.35 -9.39 1.80
C SER A 419 -9.40 -10.43 2.19
N ALA A 420 -8.93 -11.60 2.62
CA ALA A 420 -9.75 -12.68 3.15
C ALA A 420 -9.48 -12.84 4.65
N ASP A 421 -10.55 -12.99 5.43
CA ASP A 421 -10.57 -13.36 6.85
C ASP A 421 -11.48 -14.57 7.03
N ASP A 422 -10.94 -15.67 7.53
CA ASP A 422 -11.68 -16.92 7.72
C ASP A 422 -12.59 -16.92 8.96
N GLN A 423 -12.54 -15.84 9.74
CA GLN A 423 -13.29 -15.61 10.97
C GLN A 423 -13.17 -16.72 12.02
N SER A 424 -12.15 -17.57 11.93
CA SER A 424 -11.99 -18.67 12.86
C SER A 424 -11.25 -18.26 14.14
N GLY A 425 -10.92 -16.97 14.28
CA GLY A 425 -10.37 -16.35 15.49
C GLY A 425 -10.90 -14.93 15.72
N ALA A 426 -10.31 -14.23 16.68
CA ALA A 426 -10.81 -12.92 17.14
C ALA A 426 -10.45 -11.76 16.20
N SER A 427 -9.31 -11.83 15.52
CA SER A 427 -8.80 -10.77 14.63
C SER A 427 -7.64 -11.28 13.77
N CYS A 428 -7.45 -10.69 12.59
CA CYS A 428 -6.23 -10.84 11.79
C CYS A 428 -5.02 -10.05 12.36
N LEU A 429 -5.27 -8.87 12.94
CA LEU A 429 -4.22 -7.91 13.31
C LEU A 429 -3.83 -8.00 14.78
N LYS A 430 -4.84 -7.96 15.66
CA LYS A 430 -4.71 -7.79 17.10
C LYS A 430 -5.26 -9.02 17.79
N SER A 431 -4.40 -9.92 18.26
CA SER A 431 -4.92 -11.06 19.01
C SER A 431 -3.98 -11.51 20.12
N ASN A 432 -4.47 -11.39 21.36
CA ASN A 432 -4.01 -12.11 22.55
C ASN A 432 -4.83 -13.41 22.77
N GLN A 433 -5.72 -13.73 21.84
CA GLN A 433 -6.49 -14.96 21.72
C GLN A 433 -6.11 -15.69 20.43
N TYR A 434 -6.86 -16.72 20.06
CA TYR A 434 -6.72 -17.41 18.79
C TYR A 434 -6.98 -16.44 17.61
N ARG A 435 -5.98 -16.24 16.76
CA ARG A 435 -6.00 -15.32 15.60
C ARG A 435 -6.85 -15.89 14.46
N SER A 436 -7.40 -15.09 13.56
CA SER A 436 -7.94 -15.62 12.28
C SER A 436 -6.83 -15.96 11.28
N ILE A 437 -7.11 -16.80 10.30
CA ILE A 437 -6.24 -16.98 9.12
C ILE A 437 -6.62 -15.94 8.09
N CYS A 438 -5.65 -15.14 7.65
CA CYS A 438 -5.93 -14.01 6.77
C CYS A 438 -4.85 -13.85 5.71
N SER A 439 -5.26 -13.53 4.49
CA SER A 439 -4.40 -13.32 3.33
C SER A 439 -4.94 -12.17 2.50
N SER A 440 -4.09 -11.55 1.68
CA SER A 440 -4.46 -10.39 0.88
C SER A 440 -3.81 -10.42 -0.51
N ALA A 441 -4.33 -9.60 -1.41
CA ALA A 441 -3.85 -9.43 -2.77
C ALA A 441 -4.04 -7.97 -3.19
N ILE A 442 -3.07 -7.43 -3.93
CA ILE A 442 -3.24 -6.16 -4.64
C ILE A 442 -3.59 -6.44 -6.10
N VAL A 443 -4.67 -5.83 -6.56
CA VAL A 443 -5.17 -5.91 -7.93
C VAL A 443 -4.79 -4.60 -8.61
N ALA A 444 -3.58 -4.58 -9.17
CA ALA A 444 -3.04 -3.41 -9.86
C ALA A 444 -3.70 -3.20 -11.24
N GLU A 445 -3.99 -4.29 -11.94
CA GLU A 445 -4.61 -4.28 -13.26
C GLU A 445 -6.11 -4.59 -13.15
N VAL A 446 -6.95 -3.60 -13.46
CA VAL A 446 -8.41 -3.72 -13.37
C VAL A 446 -9.03 -3.53 -14.75
N THR A 447 -9.98 -4.41 -15.10
CA THR A 447 -10.72 -4.33 -16.37
C THR A 447 -11.98 -3.48 -16.21
N ASN A 448 -11.95 -2.25 -16.72
CA ASN A 448 -13.10 -1.36 -16.73
C ASN A 448 -14.23 -1.90 -17.62
N ASN A 449 -15.48 -1.86 -17.14
CA ASN A 449 -16.67 -2.43 -17.78
C ASN A 449 -16.53 -3.92 -18.17
N GLY A 450 -15.71 -4.66 -17.42
CA GLY A 450 -15.46 -6.09 -17.65
C GLY A 450 -15.31 -6.88 -16.35
N VAL A 451 -14.65 -8.02 -16.44
CA VAL A 451 -14.44 -8.93 -15.30
C VAL A 451 -12.97 -8.91 -14.91
N THR A 452 -12.69 -8.46 -13.69
CA THR A 452 -11.36 -8.44 -13.09
C THR A 452 -11.14 -9.71 -12.27
N THR A 453 -10.00 -10.39 -12.48
CA THR A 453 -9.60 -11.56 -11.68
C THR A 453 -8.75 -11.10 -10.49
N ALA A 454 -9.10 -11.56 -9.29
CA ALA A 454 -8.38 -11.25 -8.06
C ALA A 454 -8.32 -12.51 -7.20
N ASN A 455 -7.31 -13.35 -7.38
CA ASN A 455 -7.13 -14.52 -6.51
C ASN A 455 -6.36 -14.13 -5.25
N ILE A 456 -6.66 -14.80 -4.13
CA ILE A 456 -5.98 -14.59 -2.84
C ILE A 456 -5.31 -15.90 -2.43
N ASN A 457 -4.03 -15.85 -2.10
CA ASN A 457 -3.25 -17.02 -1.68
C ASN A 457 -2.01 -16.59 -0.87
N PRO A 458 -1.24 -17.54 -0.30
CA PRO A 458 0.00 -17.25 0.41
C PRO A 458 0.98 -16.31 -0.32
N PHE A 459 1.10 -16.47 -1.63
CA PHE A 459 2.06 -15.74 -2.46
C PHE A 459 1.57 -14.33 -2.80
N SER A 460 0.27 -14.15 -3.05
CA SER A 460 -0.30 -12.80 -3.18
C SER A 460 -0.14 -12.00 -1.88
N ASP A 461 -0.27 -12.65 -0.72
CA ASP A 461 -0.09 -11.98 0.58
C ASP A 461 1.38 -11.60 0.82
N LEU A 462 2.32 -12.38 0.29
CA LEU A 462 3.74 -12.03 0.30
C LEU A 462 4.01 -10.78 -0.55
N VAL A 463 3.41 -10.67 -1.75
CA VAL A 463 3.51 -9.45 -2.58
C VAL A 463 2.98 -8.23 -1.83
N VAL A 464 1.82 -8.34 -1.16
CA VAL A 464 1.28 -7.24 -0.33
C VAL A 464 2.21 -6.92 0.84
N SER A 465 2.83 -7.93 1.46
CA SER A 465 3.82 -7.72 2.52
C SER A 465 5.05 -6.95 2.03
N SER A 466 5.51 -7.18 0.80
CA SER A 466 6.64 -6.45 0.18
C SER A 466 6.29 -4.99 -0.08
N LEU A 467 5.11 -4.75 -0.66
CA LEU A 467 4.61 -3.39 -0.91
C LEU A 467 4.43 -2.61 0.39
N ALA A 468 3.83 -3.24 1.41
CA ALA A 468 3.72 -2.65 2.74
C ALA A 468 5.10 -2.30 3.31
N ALA A 469 6.07 -3.21 3.22
CA ALA A 469 7.43 -2.97 3.74
C ALA A 469 8.14 -1.81 3.01
N ASN A 470 7.91 -1.65 1.70
CA ASN A 470 8.45 -0.53 0.93
C ASN A 470 7.91 0.82 1.43
N GLU A 471 6.63 0.88 1.78
CA GLU A 471 5.98 2.07 2.36
C GLU A 471 6.20 2.22 3.87
N GLY A 472 7.10 1.45 4.47
CA GLY A 472 7.38 1.50 5.91
C GLY A 472 6.26 0.93 6.81
N ILE A 473 5.28 0.24 6.21
CA ILE A 473 4.18 -0.44 6.89
C ILE A 473 4.64 -1.84 7.27
N LYS A 474 4.42 -2.23 8.54
CA LYS A 474 5.03 -3.45 9.11
C LYS A 474 4.40 -4.78 8.69
N GLY A 475 3.50 -4.81 7.71
CA GLY A 475 2.91 -6.04 7.20
C GLY A 475 1.58 -5.82 6.47
N PRO A 476 1.08 -6.85 5.79
CA PRO A 476 -0.11 -6.74 4.94
C PRO A 476 -1.36 -6.36 5.71
N GLN A 477 -1.56 -6.88 6.94
CA GLN A 477 -2.78 -6.55 7.69
C GLN A 477 -2.84 -5.06 8.09
N LEU A 478 -1.71 -4.44 8.42
CA LEU A 478 -1.71 -3.00 8.71
C LEU A 478 -2.08 -2.18 7.48
N LEU A 479 -1.65 -2.60 6.29
CA LEU A 479 -2.08 -2.00 5.04
C LEU A 479 -3.59 -2.19 4.79
N VAL A 480 -4.14 -3.36 5.11
CA VAL A 480 -5.60 -3.62 5.08
C VAL A 480 -6.36 -2.69 6.02
N GLU A 481 -5.84 -2.38 7.22
CA GLU A 481 -6.50 -1.47 8.17
C GLU A 481 -6.42 0.02 7.78
N ASN A 482 -5.55 0.41 6.84
CA ASN A 482 -5.41 1.82 6.45
C ASN A 482 -6.72 2.36 5.85
N LYS A 483 -7.11 3.59 6.20
CA LYS A 483 -8.36 4.20 5.70
C LYS A 483 -8.39 4.32 4.19
N LYS A 484 -7.27 4.74 3.58
CA LYS A 484 -7.04 4.80 2.13
C LYS A 484 -5.83 3.92 1.80
N LEU A 485 -5.76 3.40 0.58
CA LEU A 485 -4.53 2.75 0.16
C LEU A 485 -3.48 3.84 -0.06
N PRO A 486 -2.31 3.77 0.58
CA PRO A 486 -1.21 4.61 0.17
C PRO A 486 -0.84 4.23 -1.27
N PRO A 487 -0.25 5.15 -2.04
CA PRO A 487 0.36 4.81 -3.31
C PRO A 487 1.39 3.71 -3.11
N LEU A 488 1.39 2.71 -3.99
CA LEU A 488 2.28 1.54 -3.90
C LEU A 488 3.15 1.47 -5.16
N SER A 489 4.40 1.03 -5.00
CA SER A 489 5.38 1.01 -6.10
C SER A 489 5.09 -0.07 -7.14
N HIS A 490 5.04 0.34 -8.41
CA HIS A 490 4.92 -0.54 -9.57
C HIS A 490 6.15 -1.43 -9.74
N LYS A 491 7.34 -0.87 -9.52
CA LYS A 491 8.62 -1.60 -9.56
C LYS A 491 8.62 -2.75 -8.54
N ILE A 492 8.28 -2.46 -7.29
CA ILE A 492 8.25 -3.48 -6.22
C ILE A 492 7.21 -4.57 -6.53
N TRP A 493 6.05 -4.21 -7.06
CA TRP A 493 5.03 -5.16 -7.45
C TRP A 493 5.50 -6.07 -8.60
N THR A 494 6.12 -5.48 -9.63
CA THR A 494 6.65 -6.22 -10.78
C THR A 494 7.79 -7.15 -10.36
N GLU A 495 8.75 -6.66 -9.57
CA GLU A 495 9.85 -7.47 -9.04
C GLU A 495 9.35 -8.64 -8.19
N ALA A 496 8.37 -8.41 -7.30
CA ALA A 496 7.80 -9.47 -6.47
C ALA A 496 7.06 -10.53 -7.31
N ASN A 497 6.34 -10.11 -8.34
CA ASN A 497 5.67 -11.03 -9.27
C ASN A 497 6.68 -11.79 -10.14
N GLN A 498 7.76 -11.15 -10.56
CA GLN A 498 8.84 -11.78 -11.31
C GLN A 498 9.54 -12.86 -10.47
N HIS A 499 9.88 -12.54 -9.21
CA HIS A 499 10.44 -13.52 -8.27
C HIS A 499 9.50 -14.72 -8.07
N PHE A 500 8.19 -14.49 -7.96
CA PHE A 500 7.21 -15.57 -7.89
C PHE A 500 7.21 -16.41 -9.17
N SER A 501 7.14 -15.75 -10.33
CA SER A 501 7.12 -16.43 -11.62
C SER A 501 8.36 -17.31 -11.78
N ASP A 502 9.56 -16.75 -11.57
CA ASP A 502 10.85 -17.44 -11.67
C ASP A 502 10.96 -18.66 -10.75
N ALA A 503 10.52 -18.51 -9.50
CA ALA A 503 10.59 -19.58 -8.50
C ALA A 503 9.81 -20.84 -8.87
N PHE A 504 8.75 -20.69 -9.67
CA PHE A 504 7.81 -21.78 -9.97
C PHE A 504 7.76 -22.14 -11.46
N LYS A 505 8.64 -21.58 -12.31
CA LYS A 505 8.74 -21.89 -13.75
C LYS A 505 8.81 -23.40 -14.03
N ASN A 506 9.58 -24.14 -13.24
CA ASN A 506 9.75 -25.58 -13.44
C ASN A 506 8.48 -26.37 -13.09
N VAL A 507 7.74 -25.96 -12.06
CA VAL A 507 6.45 -26.58 -11.72
C VAL A 507 5.42 -26.35 -12.84
N ILE A 508 5.35 -25.13 -13.38
CA ILE A 508 4.50 -24.82 -14.54
C ILE A 508 4.83 -25.72 -15.73
N LYS A 509 6.13 -25.87 -16.03
CA LYS A 509 6.62 -26.69 -17.15
C LYS A 509 6.20 -28.15 -16.98
N GLN A 510 6.24 -28.70 -15.76
CA GLN A 510 5.80 -30.07 -15.47
C GLN A 510 4.29 -30.27 -15.70
N HIS A 511 3.49 -29.22 -15.55
CA HIS A 511 2.06 -29.22 -15.88
C HIS A 511 1.76 -28.99 -17.37
N GLY A 512 2.79 -28.95 -18.24
CA GLY A 512 2.63 -28.74 -19.68
C GLY A 512 2.20 -27.31 -20.06
N LEU A 513 2.36 -26.36 -19.13
CA LEU A 513 2.06 -24.94 -19.36
C LEU A 513 3.33 -24.19 -19.80
N ASN A 514 3.16 -23.03 -20.43
CA ASN A 514 4.28 -22.23 -20.91
C ASN A 514 5.01 -21.54 -19.72
N PRO A 515 6.27 -21.88 -19.41
CA PRO A 515 7.02 -21.27 -18.32
C PRO A 515 7.54 -19.85 -18.64
N GLU A 516 7.57 -19.47 -19.92
CA GLU A 516 7.99 -18.14 -20.37
C GLU A 516 6.83 -17.14 -20.40
N GLN A 517 5.59 -17.62 -20.26
CA GLN A 517 4.44 -16.75 -20.16
C GLN A 517 4.43 -16.08 -18.77
N ASN A 518 4.43 -14.75 -18.76
CA ASN A 518 4.34 -14.01 -17.53
C ASN A 518 3.01 -14.31 -16.81
N TRP A 519 3.10 -14.66 -15.53
CA TRP A 519 1.98 -14.99 -14.67
C TRP A 519 2.31 -14.51 -13.26
N ASN A 520 1.28 -14.17 -12.49
CA ASN A 520 1.44 -13.67 -11.13
C ASN A 520 0.38 -14.32 -10.22
N PRO A 521 0.54 -14.27 -8.89
CA PRO A 521 -0.32 -15.02 -7.98
C PRO A 521 -1.74 -14.44 -7.86
N VAL A 522 -2.07 -13.30 -8.49
CA VAL A 522 -3.38 -12.64 -8.37
C VAL A 522 -4.25 -12.86 -9.61
N SER A 523 -3.74 -12.62 -10.82
CA SER A 523 -4.53 -12.57 -12.06
C SER A 523 -4.29 -13.73 -13.04
N TYR A 524 -3.70 -14.85 -12.58
CA TYR A 524 -3.45 -16.03 -13.40
C TYR A 524 -4.72 -16.61 -14.05
N SER A 525 -4.57 -17.22 -15.23
CA SER A 525 -5.67 -17.82 -15.98
C SER A 525 -6.14 -19.14 -15.36
N LYS A 526 -7.33 -19.61 -15.74
CA LYS A 526 -7.90 -20.87 -15.25
C LYS A 526 -6.98 -22.09 -15.46
N ALA A 527 -6.12 -22.06 -16.49
CA ALA A 527 -5.17 -23.14 -16.76
C ALA A 527 -4.12 -23.31 -15.66
N TYR A 528 -3.75 -22.22 -14.96
CA TYR A 528 -2.75 -22.23 -13.88
C TYR A 528 -3.36 -22.54 -12.50
N ALA A 529 -4.69 -22.60 -12.38
CA ALA A 529 -5.37 -22.84 -11.10
C ALA A 529 -5.00 -24.19 -10.43
N PRO A 530 -4.81 -25.31 -11.16
CA PRO A 530 -4.29 -26.56 -10.56
C PRO A 530 -2.89 -26.39 -9.97
N VAL A 531 -1.97 -25.73 -10.71
CA VAL A 531 -0.60 -25.45 -10.24
C VAL A 531 -0.64 -24.62 -8.96
N MET A 532 -1.46 -23.56 -8.94
CA MET A 532 -1.60 -22.69 -7.76
C MET A 532 -2.12 -23.43 -6.54
N ARG A 533 -3.10 -24.32 -6.70
CA ARG A 533 -3.59 -25.17 -5.61
C ARG A 533 -2.54 -26.15 -5.11
N GLU A 534 -1.76 -26.74 -6.02
CA GLU A 534 -0.65 -27.62 -5.66
C GLU A 534 0.38 -26.88 -4.82
N ILE A 535 0.97 -25.80 -5.34
CA ILE A 535 2.06 -25.09 -4.63
C ILE A 535 1.57 -24.47 -3.31
N ALA A 536 0.33 -23.95 -3.26
CA ALA A 536 -0.24 -23.40 -2.03
C ALA A 536 -0.49 -24.48 -0.96
N SER A 537 -0.66 -25.75 -1.36
CA SER A 537 -0.81 -26.89 -0.44
C SER A 537 0.52 -27.40 0.13
N GLN A 538 1.64 -26.99 -0.48
CA GLN A 538 3.00 -27.40 -0.11
C GLN A 538 3.74 -26.36 0.74
N VAL A 539 3.11 -25.22 1.03
CA VAL A 539 3.69 -24.15 1.84
C VAL A 539 2.84 -23.89 3.08
N ILE A 540 3.52 -23.46 4.15
CA ILE A 540 2.88 -22.91 5.33
C ILE A 540 2.93 -21.40 5.23
N HIS A 541 1.75 -20.78 5.26
CA HIS A 541 1.58 -19.34 5.35
C HIS A 541 1.21 -18.95 6.76
N ASN A 542 1.93 -17.96 7.30
CA ASN A 542 1.50 -17.27 8.50
C ASN A 542 2.04 -15.83 8.49
N ARG A 543 1.41 -14.95 9.27
CA ARG A 543 1.89 -13.59 9.47
C ARG A 543 2.74 -13.47 10.71
N GLY A 544 3.76 -12.64 10.58
CA GLY A 544 4.75 -12.35 11.59
C GLY A 544 4.21 -11.66 12.82
N TYR A 545 5.16 -11.19 13.62
CA TYR A 545 4.88 -10.49 14.85
C TYR A 545 5.88 -9.38 15.10
N ASP A 546 5.39 -8.17 15.38
CA ASP A 546 6.23 -7.04 15.75
C ASP A 546 6.34 -6.93 17.26
N THR A 547 7.50 -7.30 17.82
CA THR A 547 7.74 -7.30 19.28
C THR A 547 7.68 -5.93 19.96
N LYS A 548 7.63 -4.82 19.19
CA LYS A 548 7.43 -3.47 19.75
C LYS A 548 5.95 -3.18 19.97
N THR A 549 5.10 -3.58 19.05
CA THR A 549 3.67 -3.23 19.05
C THR A 549 2.75 -4.38 19.46
N GLY A 550 3.19 -5.63 19.30
CA GLY A 550 2.37 -6.83 19.50
C GLY A 550 1.47 -7.20 18.30
N LEU A 551 1.55 -6.45 17.20
CA LEU A 551 0.68 -6.63 16.04
C LEU A 551 1.22 -7.69 15.08
N ALA A 552 0.31 -8.27 14.28
CA ALA A 552 0.70 -9.04 13.11
C ALA A 552 1.63 -8.21 12.20
N SER A 553 2.69 -8.85 11.68
CA SER A 553 3.68 -8.19 10.83
C SER A 553 3.81 -8.86 9.45
N LYS A 554 5.00 -8.86 8.86
CA LYS A 554 5.32 -9.39 7.53
C LYS A 554 4.85 -10.83 7.33
N THR A 555 4.54 -11.19 6.08
CA THR A 555 4.24 -12.57 5.70
C THR A 555 5.49 -13.45 5.83
N TYR A 556 5.31 -14.65 6.38
CA TYR A 556 6.30 -15.71 6.42
C TYR A 556 5.78 -16.89 5.61
N LEU A 557 6.63 -17.39 4.73
CA LEU A 557 6.41 -18.64 4.01
C LEU A 557 7.49 -19.63 4.40
N THR A 558 7.07 -20.85 4.68
CA THR A 558 7.96 -21.99 4.87
C THR A 558 7.49 -23.17 4.04
N ASP A 559 8.36 -24.15 3.84
CA ASP A 559 7.92 -25.48 3.43
C ASP A 559 7.21 -26.20 4.60
N LEU A 560 6.80 -27.46 4.38
CA LEU A 560 6.11 -28.29 5.38
C LEU A 560 7.01 -28.77 6.53
N GLU A 561 8.32 -28.54 6.45
CA GLU A 561 9.28 -28.76 7.55
C GLU A 561 9.54 -27.48 8.35
N PHE A 562 8.78 -26.41 8.07
CA PHE A 562 8.93 -25.09 8.67
C PHE A 562 10.28 -24.43 8.36
N ARG A 563 10.94 -24.82 7.26
CA ARG A 563 12.16 -24.15 6.78
C ARG A 563 11.77 -22.91 5.98
N PRO A 564 12.29 -21.71 6.31
CA PRO A 564 11.99 -20.51 5.54
C PRO A 564 12.38 -20.67 4.07
N ILE A 565 11.45 -20.33 3.18
CA ILE A 565 11.66 -20.43 1.71
C ILE A 565 11.80 -19.04 1.06
N ILE A 566 12.06 -18.01 1.86
CA ILE A 566 12.25 -16.63 1.41
C ILE A 566 13.46 -16.01 2.10
N ASN A 567 14.06 -15.01 1.45
CA ASN A 567 15.02 -14.11 2.10
C ASN A 567 14.29 -12.95 2.85
N LEU A 568 15.03 -12.18 3.65
CA LEU A 568 14.53 -11.09 4.51
C LEU A 568 14.66 -9.70 3.86
N GLU A 569 14.83 -9.64 2.54
CA GLU A 569 14.96 -8.40 1.77
C GLU A 569 13.67 -7.57 1.77
N LYS A 570 13.73 -6.37 1.20
CA LYS A 570 12.53 -5.53 1.01
C LYS A 570 11.56 -6.18 0.02
N VAL A 571 12.09 -6.77 -1.05
CA VAL A 571 11.37 -7.59 -2.02
C VAL A 571 11.88 -9.01 -1.87
N PRO A 572 11.14 -9.90 -1.18
CA PRO A 572 11.59 -11.25 -0.92
C PRO A 572 11.72 -12.02 -2.24
N SER A 573 12.80 -12.79 -2.38
CA SER A 573 12.96 -13.83 -3.39
C SER A 573 12.76 -15.21 -2.76
N TYR A 574 12.39 -16.20 -3.57
CA TYR A 574 12.18 -17.56 -3.10
C TYR A 574 13.50 -18.33 -3.10
N LEU A 575 13.80 -18.99 -1.98
CA LEU A 575 14.99 -19.81 -1.78
C LEU A 575 14.62 -21.28 -1.98
N LEU A 576 14.28 -21.64 -3.22
CA LEU A 576 13.81 -22.98 -3.59
C LEU A 576 14.77 -23.67 -4.54
N GLN A 577 15.07 -24.92 -4.26
CA GLN A 577 15.62 -25.85 -5.26
C GLN A 577 14.48 -26.47 -6.08
N ASP A 578 14.81 -26.99 -7.26
CA ASP A 578 13.85 -27.69 -8.11
C ASP A 578 13.18 -28.83 -7.35
N ASN A 579 11.85 -28.90 -7.43
CA ASN A 579 11.00 -29.89 -6.76
C ASN A 579 11.07 -29.91 -5.22
N GLN A 580 11.81 -29.00 -4.57
CA GLN A 580 12.00 -29.00 -3.12
C GLN A 580 10.68 -29.10 -2.34
N LEU A 581 9.65 -28.35 -2.74
CA LEU A 581 8.36 -28.34 -2.04
C LEU A 581 7.62 -29.68 -2.17
N ALA A 582 7.62 -30.28 -3.36
CA ALA A 582 7.01 -31.57 -3.61
C ALA A 582 7.75 -32.70 -2.87
N GLU A 583 9.08 -32.67 -2.90
CA GLU A 583 9.94 -33.61 -2.18
C GLU A 583 9.75 -33.50 -0.67
N THR A 584 9.74 -32.28 -0.13
CA THR A 584 9.49 -32.04 1.30
C THR A 584 8.11 -32.57 1.69
N GLN A 585 7.08 -32.31 0.89
CA GLN A 585 5.75 -32.84 1.13
C GLN A 585 5.72 -34.37 1.14
N LYS A 586 6.42 -35.00 0.20
CA LYS A 586 6.55 -36.45 0.12
C LYS A 586 7.23 -37.02 1.36
N VAL A 587 8.42 -36.50 1.70
CA VAL A 587 9.22 -36.95 2.84
C VAL A 587 8.47 -36.80 4.16
N VAL A 588 7.86 -35.64 4.42
CA VAL A 588 7.08 -35.39 5.65
C VAL A 588 5.91 -36.35 5.78
N ARG A 589 5.22 -36.70 4.68
CA ARG A 589 4.05 -37.58 4.70
C ARG A 589 4.43 -39.06 4.81
N GLU A 590 5.45 -39.49 4.07
CA GLU A 590 5.83 -40.90 3.93
C GLU A 590 6.77 -41.40 5.04
N ALA A 591 7.51 -40.51 5.72
CA ALA A 591 8.47 -40.89 6.76
C ALA A 591 7.84 -41.79 7.84
N LYS A 592 8.48 -42.93 8.13
CA LYS A 592 7.96 -43.94 9.08
C LYS A 592 7.94 -43.42 10.51
N LYS A 593 9.02 -42.75 10.94
CA LYS A 593 9.14 -42.10 12.25
C LYS A 593 9.33 -40.61 12.06
N ARG A 594 8.67 -39.80 12.90
CA ARG A 594 8.74 -38.34 12.79
C ARG A 594 8.84 -37.69 14.16
N ILE A 595 9.66 -36.65 14.25
CA ILE A 595 9.80 -35.80 15.43
C ILE A 595 9.32 -34.41 15.06
N PHE A 596 8.29 -33.92 15.74
CA PHE A 596 7.84 -32.54 15.64
C PHE A 596 8.40 -31.75 16.81
N ILE A 597 9.10 -30.65 16.54
CA ILE A 597 9.66 -29.78 17.57
C ILE A 597 8.82 -28.50 17.63
N VAL A 598 8.19 -28.24 18.77
CA VAL A 598 7.54 -26.96 19.08
C VAL A 598 8.34 -26.24 20.15
N GLY A 599 8.62 -24.97 19.92
CA GLY A 599 9.41 -24.20 20.86
C GLY A 599 9.72 -22.78 20.45
N ASP A 600 10.62 -22.16 21.21
CA ASP A 600 10.99 -20.76 21.07
C ASP A 600 12.19 -20.53 20.12
N SER A 601 12.77 -19.33 20.18
CA SER A 601 13.86 -18.89 19.31
C SER A 601 15.15 -19.68 19.47
N THR A 602 15.33 -20.45 20.55
CA THR A 602 16.55 -21.24 20.72
C THR A 602 16.51 -22.56 19.95
N ALA A 603 15.31 -23.06 19.60
CA ALA A 603 15.11 -24.25 18.79
C ALA A 603 14.84 -23.95 17.30
N SER A 604 14.32 -22.75 16.98
CA SER A 604 13.74 -22.43 15.67
C SER A 604 14.66 -22.52 14.46
N ASN A 605 14.07 -22.82 13.31
CA ASN A 605 14.69 -22.58 12.00
C ASN A 605 14.88 -21.07 11.76
N TYR A 606 15.99 -20.72 11.12
CA TYR A 606 16.35 -19.34 10.78
C TYR A 606 16.54 -19.16 9.28
N GLU A 607 16.19 -17.97 8.80
CA GLU A 607 16.42 -17.55 7.43
C GLU A 607 17.93 -17.51 7.12
N PRO A 608 18.39 -17.90 5.91
CA PRO A 608 19.81 -17.93 5.56
C PRO A 608 20.55 -16.60 5.81
N ASP A 609 19.85 -15.47 5.64
CA ASP A 609 20.38 -14.12 5.84
C ASP A 609 20.91 -13.86 7.26
N VAL A 610 20.46 -14.62 8.26
CA VAL A 610 20.90 -14.45 9.65
C VAL A 610 22.03 -15.40 10.05
N TYR A 611 22.55 -16.21 9.12
CA TYR A 611 23.69 -17.08 9.37
C TYR A 611 24.88 -16.30 9.99
N PRO A 612 25.57 -16.84 11.02
CA PRO A 612 25.54 -18.23 11.49
C PRO A 612 24.58 -18.47 12.66
N ARG A 613 23.61 -17.59 12.93
CA ARG A 613 22.61 -17.85 13.98
C ARG A 613 21.81 -19.10 13.61
N MET A 614 21.71 -20.01 14.57
CA MET A 614 21.08 -21.32 14.36
C MET A 614 20.36 -21.78 15.62
N GLY A 615 19.18 -22.37 15.45
CA GLY A 615 18.48 -23.05 16.54
C GLY A 615 19.02 -24.46 16.75
N TRP A 616 18.98 -24.96 17.98
CA TRP A 616 19.38 -26.35 18.24
C TRP A 616 18.46 -27.35 17.53
N GLY A 617 17.18 -27.03 17.32
CA GLY A 617 16.23 -27.86 16.56
C GLY A 617 16.59 -27.94 15.07
N GLN A 618 17.06 -26.82 14.50
CA GLN A 618 17.56 -26.78 13.11
C GLN A 618 18.83 -27.63 12.97
N ALA A 619 19.74 -27.55 13.95
CA ALA A 619 20.94 -28.38 13.96
C ALA A 619 20.64 -29.86 14.26
N PHE A 620 19.59 -30.14 15.03
CA PHE A 620 19.13 -31.49 15.34
C PHE A 620 18.50 -32.15 14.11
N ASP A 621 17.67 -31.43 13.37
CA ASP A 621 17.17 -31.87 12.06
C ASP A 621 18.33 -32.26 11.13
N GLN A 622 19.32 -31.36 10.95
CA GLN A 622 20.50 -31.67 10.13
C GLN A 622 21.33 -32.85 10.62
N LEU A 623 21.35 -33.10 11.93
CA LEU A 623 22.08 -34.23 12.52
C LEU A 623 21.35 -35.56 12.29
N VAL A 624 20.02 -35.53 12.26
CA VAL A 624 19.17 -36.73 12.18
C VAL A 624 18.83 -37.09 10.72
N SER A 625 18.68 -36.10 9.84
CA SER A 625 18.29 -36.28 8.44
C SER A 625 19.28 -37.12 7.61
N ASP A 626 20.49 -37.39 8.11
CA ASP A 626 21.43 -38.35 7.53
C ASP A 626 21.02 -39.84 7.76
N HIS A 627 19.96 -40.12 8.53
CA HIS A 627 19.48 -41.47 8.86
C HIS A 627 18.21 -41.87 8.11
N GLN A 628 18.31 -42.94 7.32
CA GLN A 628 17.19 -43.51 6.57
C GLN A 628 16.17 -44.16 7.54
N ASP A 629 15.08 -43.45 7.89
CA ASP A 629 13.80 -43.94 8.45
C ASP A 629 13.12 -42.93 9.41
N ILE A 630 13.75 -41.78 9.66
CA ILE A 630 13.23 -40.72 10.55
C ILE A 630 13.24 -39.35 9.89
N GLN A 631 12.19 -38.54 10.11
CA GLN A 631 12.13 -37.15 9.67
C GLN A 631 11.93 -36.20 10.86
N VAL A 632 12.62 -35.07 10.85
CA VAL A 632 12.41 -33.99 11.82
C VAL A 632 11.61 -32.86 11.17
N VAL A 633 10.56 -32.41 11.84
CA VAL A 633 9.76 -31.23 11.49
C VAL A 633 9.98 -30.19 12.59
N ASN A 634 10.92 -29.28 12.37
CA ASN A 634 11.26 -28.26 13.37
C ASN A 634 10.34 -27.04 13.27
N ALA A 635 9.15 -27.14 13.86
CA ALA A 635 8.18 -26.06 13.88
C ALA A 635 8.43 -24.99 14.95
N ALA A 636 9.56 -25.02 15.68
CA ALA A 636 9.87 -24.01 16.67
C ALA A 636 9.99 -22.62 16.02
N ARG A 637 9.49 -21.58 16.70
CA ARG A 637 9.39 -20.24 16.12
C ARG A 637 9.95 -19.15 17.02
N SER A 638 10.84 -18.36 16.44
CA SER A 638 11.47 -17.23 17.11
C SER A 638 10.45 -16.16 17.54
N GLY A 639 10.64 -15.65 18.76
CA GLY A 639 9.81 -14.59 19.34
C GLY A 639 8.50 -15.03 19.98
N ARG A 640 8.12 -16.32 19.88
CA ARG A 640 6.85 -16.87 20.41
C ARG A 640 7.01 -17.44 21.82
N SER A 641 6.03 -17.22 22.69
CA SER A 641 5.85 -17.97 23.94
C SER A 641 4.96 -19.18 23.71
N SER A 642 4.86 -20.09 24.70
CA SER A 642 3.97 -21.25 24.63
C SER A 642 2.53 -20.87 24.29
N ARG A 643 2.04 -19.75 24.86
CA ARG A 643 0.70 -19.20 24.63
C ARG A 643 0.55 -18.55 23.25
N ASP A 644 1.46 -17.62 22.91
CA ASP A 644 1.39 -16.88 21.64
C ASP A 644 1.63 -17.79 20.42
N TYR A 645 2.33 -18.91 20.59
CA TYR A 645 2.51 -19.91 19.54
C TYR A 645 1.17 -20.57 19.16
N ILE A 646 0.35 -20.96 20.15
CA ILE A 646 -1.00 -21.50 19.95
C ILE A 646 -1.91 -20.40 19.38
N ASN A 647 -1.94 -19.24 20.03
CA ASN A 647 -2.80 -18.12 19.65
C ASN A 647 -2.48 -17.57 18.25
N GLY A 648 -1.20 -17.60 17.86
CA GLY A 648 -0.70 -17.25 16.53
C GLY A 648 -0.82 -18.36 15.49
N ARG A 649 -1.51 -19.46 15.78
CA ARG A 649 -1.77 -20.61 14.89
C ARG A 649 -0.60 -21.46 14.45
N TRP A 650 0.58 -21.28 15.03
CA TRP A 650 1.72 -22.11 14.66
C TRP A 650 1.44 -23.59 14.92
N LEU A 651 0.80 -23.93 16.06
CA LEU A 651 0.41 -25.31 16.37
C LEU A 651 -0.61 -25.88 15.36
N SER A 652 -1.55 -25.07 14.90
CA SER A 652 -2.59 -25.51 13.96
C SER A 652 -2.07 -25.88 12.57
N HIS A 653 -0.90 -25.37 12.18
CA HIS A 653 -0.26 -25.78 10.92
C HIS A 653 0.39 -27.17 11.01
N LEU A 654 0.61 -27.71 12.22
CA LEU A 654 1.12 -29.08 12.40
C LEU A 654 0.00 -30.12 12.30
N GLU A 655 -1.22 -29.76 12.70
CA GLU A 655 -2.39 -30.65 12.72
C GLU A 655 -2.60 -31.47 11.44
N PRO A 656 -2.52 -30.91 10.21
CA PRO A 656 -2.66 -31.72 8.99
C PRO A 656 -1.45 -32.61 8.66
N LEU A 657 -0.34 -32.51 9.40
CA LEU A 657 0.91 -33.24 9.15
C LEU A 657 1.11 -34.42 10.10
N VAL A 658 0.62 -34.34 11.33
CA VAL A 658 0.84 -35.35 12.39
C VAL A 658 0.04 -36.64 12.16
N LYS A 659 0.54 -37.76 12.69
CA LYS A 659 -0.10 -39.09 12.67
C LYS A 659 0.19 -39.85 13.96
N PRO A 660 -0.60 -40.88 14.30
CA PRO A 660 -0.35 -41.71 15.47
C PRO A 660 1.08 -42.27 15.51
N GLY A 661 1.72 -42.20 16.68
CA GLY A 661 3.08 -42.69 16.91
C GLY A 661 4.21 -41.72 16.58
N ASP A 662 3.89 -40.51 16.09
CA ASP A 662 4.88 -39.42 16.00
C ASP A 662 5.31 -38.93 17.39
N TYR A 663 6.47 -38.28 17.47
CA TYR A 663 6.95 -37.65 18.70
C TYR A 663 6.71 -36.13 18.69
N LEU A 664 6.28 -35.56 19.81
CA LEU A 664 6.14 -34.10 19.99
C LEU A 664 7.10 -33.59 21.06
N PHE A 665 8.14 -32.89 20.63
CA PHE A 665 9.14 -32.28 21.51
C PHE A 665 8.71 -30.86 21.87
N ILE A 666 8.56 -30.58 23.16
CA ILE A 666 8.00 -29.32 23.67
C ILE A 666 9.07 -28.58 24.47
N GLN A 667 9.53 -27.43 23.97
CA GLN A 667 10.52 -26.58 24.63
C GLN A 667 10.12 -25.10 24.65
N PHE A 668 9.70 -24.61 25.81
CA PHE A 668 9.34 -23.20 26.05
C PHE A 668 9.89 -22.72 27.39
N SER A 669 9.99 -21.39 27.56
CA SER A 669 10.18 -20.60 28.81
C SER A 669 10.83 -19.24 28.52
N HIS A 670 11.61 -19.08 27.45
CA HIS A 670 12.39 -17.85 27.20
C HIS A 670 11.53 -16.62 26.91
N ASN A 671 10.41 -16.80 26.20
CA ASN A 671 9.49 -15.73 25.85
C ASN A 671 8.31 -15.66 26.82
N ASP A 672 7.98 -16.78 27.46
CA ASP A 672 6.95 -16.96 28.49
C ASP A 672 7.18 -16.05 29.70
N GLU A 673 8.44 -15.84 30.10
CA GLU A 673 8.81 -14.99 31.24
C GLU A 673 8.65 -13.47 31.03
N LYS A 674 8.04 -13.04 29.91
CA LYS A 674 8.00 -11.62 29.49
C LYS A 674 6.74 -10.87 29.93
N CYS A 675 6.16 -11.23 31.06
CA CYS A 675 4.98 -10.60 31.67
C CYS A 675 5.18 -9.21 32.30
N ASN A 676 6.26 -8.49 32.02
CA ASN A 676 6.54 -7.23 32.70
C ASN A 676 5.80 -6.04 32.07
N GLY A 677 4.64 -5.68 32.62
CA GLY A 677 3.83 -4.55 32.16
C GLY A 677 4.50 -3.17 32.28
N ALA A 678 5.54 -3.02 33.11
CA ALA A 678 6.22 -1.74 33.34
C ALA A 678 7.35 -1.43 32.33
N LYS A 679 7.63 -2.33 31.37
CA LYS A 679 8.78 -2.20 30.47
C LYS A 679 8.49 -1.28 29.27
N LYS A 680 8.95 -0.03 29.33
CA LYS A 680 8.79 1.02 28.28
C LYS A 680 9.13 0.62 26.83
N LYS A 681 9.89 -0.45 26.60
CA LYS A 681 10.34 -0.89 25.26
C LYS A 681 9.47 -2.01 24.64
N ARG A 682 8.39 -2.43 25.31
CA ARG A 682 7.43 -3.43 24.80
C ARG A 682 6.02 -2.87 24.87
N GLY A 683 5.27 -3.03 23.79
CA GLY A 683 3.90 -2.57 23.70
C GLY A 683 2.97 -3.40 24.60
N PRO A 684 1.85 -2.82 25.10
CA PRO A 684 0.89 -3.53 25.94
C PRO A 684 0.33 -4.80 25.29
N ILE A 685 0.06 -4.77 23.98
CA ILE A 685 -0.40 -5.94 23.22
C ILE A 685 0.70 -7.02 23.20
N ASP A 686 1.98 -6.63 23.09
CA ASP A 686 3.07 -7.62 23.09
C ASP A 686 3.19 -8.37 24.41
N VAL A 687 3.04 -7.64 25.52
CA VAL A 687 3.01 -8.24 26.86
C VAL A 687 1.77 -9.13 27.00
N ALA A 688 0.59 -8.65 26.59
CA ALA A 688 -0.66 -9.41 26.70
C ALA A 688 -0.63 -10.72 25.90
N ASN A 689 0.00 -10.73 24.72
CA ASN A 689 0.09 -11.91 23.87
C ASN A 689 1.05 -12.96 24.43
N LEU A 690 2.25 -12.52 24.84
CA LEU A 690 3.32 -13.44 25.24
C LEU A 690 3.20 -13.93 26.68
N CYS A 691 2.55 -13.16 27.54
CA CYS A 691 2.59 -13.37 28.98
C CYS A 691 1.97 -14.72 29.40
N THR A 692 2.76 -15.44 30.20
CA THR A 692 2.35 -16.60 31.02
C THR A 692 3.04 -16.52 32.39
N TYR A 693 2.49 -17.14 33.43
CA TYR A 693 3.04 -17.17 34.78
C TYR A 693 3.50 -18.58 35.16
N PRO A 694 4.61 -18.71 35.90
CA PRO A 694 5.10 -20.01 36.36
C PRO A 694 4.25 -20.53 37.53
N ASN A 695 4.49 -21.78 37.93
CA ASN A 695 3.98 -22.31 39.18
C ASN A 695 4.61 -21.62 40.39
N ASP A 696 3.90 -21.68 41.53
CA ASP A 696 4.45 -21.30 42.82
C ASP A 696 5.51 -22.30 43.31
N LYS A 697 6.06 -22.09 44.51
CA LYS A 697 7.11 -22.97 45.07
C LYS A 697 6.61 -24.36 45.43
N GLN A 698 5.29 -24.54 45.57
CA GLN A 698 4.63 -25.79 45.89
C GLN A 698 4.23 -26.56 44.62
N GLY A 699 4.46 -25.98 43.43
CA GLY A 699 4.09 -26.57 42.15
C GLY A 699 2.65 -26.28 41.73
N HIS A 700 1.95 -25.35 42.40
CA HIS A 700 0.59 -24.98 42.00
C HIS A 700 0.61 -23.93 40.87
N PRO A 701 -0.25 -24.07 39.84
CA PRO A 701 -0.42 -23.06 38.81
C PRO A 701 -0.76 -21.67 39.33
N GLN A 702 -0.11 -20.64 38.81
CA GLN A 702 -0.43 -19.24 39.09
C GLN A 702 -0.99 -18.54 37.86
N TYR A 703 -2.04 -17.72 38.03
CA TYR A 703 -2.67 -16.92 36.97
C TYR A 703 -3.67 -15.92 37.58
N PRO A 704 -4.00 -14.81 36.90
CA PRO A 704 -5.04 -13.88 37.35
C PRO A 704 -6.42 -14.55 37.35
N GLU A 705 -7.34 -14.06 38.17
CA GLU A 705 -8.71 -14.56 38.20
C GLU A 705 -9.34 -14.55 36.80
N ASN A 706 -10.01 -15.65 36.42
CA ASN A 706 -10.60 -15.87 35.09
C ASN A 706 -9.61 -15.88 33.89
N HIS A 707 -8.30 -16.00 34.15
CA HIS A 707 -7.26 -15.99 33.12
C HIS A 707 -6.33 -17.22 33.18
N GLN A 708 -6.91 -18.42 33.33
CA GLN A 708 -6.15 -19.68 33.41
C GLN A 708 -5.23 -19.89 32.20
N GLU A 709 -5.59 -19.35 31.03
CA GLU A 709 -4.76 -19.36 29.83
C GLU A 709 -3.43 -18.62 29.97
N MET A 710 -3.25 -17.84 31.04
CA MET A 710 -2.00 -17.19 31.41
C MET A 710 -1.12 -18.06 32.30
N SER A 711 -1.50 -19.27 32.69
CA SER A 711 -0.58 -20.19 33.37
C SER A 711 0.32 -20.91 32.36
N LEU A 712 1.64 -20.94 32.60
CA LEU A 712 2.57 -21.73 31.79
C LEU A 712 2.24 -23.23 31.85
N GLN A 713 1.89 -23.75 33.03
CA GLN A 713 1.50 -25.16 33.13
C GLN A 713 0.27 -25.44 32.26
N TYR A 714 -0.75 -24.59 32.31
CA TYR A 714 -1.94 -24.76 31.49
C TYR A 714 -1.63 -24.70 29.99
N THR A 715 -0.74 -23.81 29.54
CA THR A 715 -0.36 -23.76 28.12
C THR A 715 0.44 -24.99 27.69
N LEU A 716 1.34 -25.51 28.55
CA LEU A 716 2.05 -26.77 28.30
C LEU A 716 1.09 -27.96 28.22
N GLU A 717 0.09 -28.01 29.11
CA GLU A 717 -0.96 -29.04 29.11
C GLU A 717 -1.79 -29.03 27.80
N LYS A 718 -1.94 -27.89 27.12
CA LYS A 718 -2.55 -27.86 25.78
C LYS A 718 -1.71 -28.57 24.71
N TYR A 719 -0.39 -28.53 24.78
CA TYR A 719 0.46 -29.31 23.87
C TYR A 719 0.38 -30.79 24.18
N LEU A 720 0.27 -31.17 25.46
CA LEU A 720 0.06 -32.56 25.85
C LEU A 720 -1.30 -33.07 25.37
N SER A 721 -2.35 -32.26 25.50
CA SER A 721 -3.68 -32.58 24.97
C SER A 721 -3.68 -32.71 23.43
N PHE A 722 -2.94 -31.85 22.73
CA PHE A 722 -2.72 -32.00 21.28
C PHE A 722 -2.04 -33.34 20.95
N ALA A 723 -0.96 -33.68 21.67
CA ALA A 723 -0.27 -34.95 21.48
C ALA A 723 -1.20 -36.15 21.75
N GLU A 724 -1.98 -36.11 22.84
CA GLU A 724 -2.94 -37.15 23.19
C GLU A 724 -4.02 -37.31 22.10
N HIS A 725 -4.64 -36.19 21.66
CA HIS A 725 -5.67 -36.19 20.63
C HIS A 725 -5.18 -36.84 19.33
N HIS A 726 -3.93 -36.57 18.94
CA HIS A 726 -3.31 -37.14 17.74
C HIS A 726 -2.52 -38.43 17.98
N LYS A 727 -2.57 -39.00 19.19
CA LYS A 727 -1.85 -40.23 19.60
C LYS A 727 -0.34 -40.15 19.36
N MET A 728 0.25 -39.00 19.64
CA MET A 728 1.69 -38.74 19.61
C MET A 728 2.34 -39.09 20.95
N HIS A 729 3.66 -39.27 20.95
CA HIS A 729 4.49 -39.42 22.14
C HIS A 729 5.08 -38.06 22.55
N PRO A 730 4.55 -37.39 23.58
CA PRO A 730 5.10 -36.12 24.03
C PRO A 730 6.44 -36.30 24.74
N VAL A 731 7.35 -35.34 24.57
CA VAL A 731 8.63 -35.23 25.28
C VAL A 731 8.83 -33.78 25.68
N MET A 732 9.06 -33.53 26.97
CA MET A 732 9.29 -32.17 27.48
C MET A 732 10.78 -31.88 27.62
N LEU A 733 11.18 -30.66 27.27
CA LEU A 733 12.56 -30.20 27.43
C LEU A 733 12.56 -28.90 28.23
N THR A 734 13.46 -28.80 29.22
CA THR A 734 13.69 -27.51 29.88
C THR A 734 14.35 -26.53 28.91
N SER A 735 14.11 -25.22 29.07
CA SER A 735 14.80 -24.23 28.25
C SER A 735 16.30 -24.25 28.47
N VAL A 736 17.05 -24.10 27.37
CA VAL A 736 18.51 -23.91 27.41
C VAL A 736 18.88 -22.63 28.16
N PRO A 737 20.03 -22.58 28.85
CA PRO A 737 20.39 -21.42 29.67
C PRO A 737 20.85 -20.25 28.79
N ARG A 738 20.80 -19.04 29.35
CA ARG A 738 21.53 -17.89 28.80
C ARG A 738 22.97 -17.89 29.30
N ALA A 739 23.92 -17.51 28.46
CA ALA A 739 25.33 -17.33 28.85
C ALA A 739 25.51 -16.07 29.71
N LYS A 740 25.07 -16.16 30.97
CA LYS A 740 25.16 -15.08 31.94
C LYS A 740 25.71 -15.56 33.26
N THR A 741 26.70 -14.84 33.78
CA THR A 741 27.29 -15.10 35.09
C THR A 741 26.35 -14.71 36.23
N VAL A 742 26.70 -15.06 37.47
CA VAL A 742 25.96 -14.64 38.68
C VAL A 742 25.85 -13.12 38.82
N LYS A 743 26.80 -12.37 38.26
CA LYS A 743 26.78 -10.89 38.16
C LYS A 743 25.91 -10.37 37.00
N ASN A 744 25.16 -11.25 36.33
CA ASN A 744 24.32 -10.95 35.17
C ASN A 744 25.10 -10.32 33.99
N LYS A 745 26.38 -10.65 33.87
CA LYS A 745 27.24 -10.26 32.74
C LYS A 745 27.30 -11.39 31.71
N PRO A 746 27.43 -11.11 30.40
CA PRO A 746 27.69 -12.14 29.39
C PRO A 746 28.90 -12.99 29.77
N GLY A 747 28.77 -14.31 29.74
CA GLY A 747 29.87 -15.23 30.00
C GLY A 747 29.55 -16.43 30.89
N VAL A 748 30.61 -17.17 31.21
CA VAL A 748 30.64 -18.35 32.07
C VAL A 748 31.48 -18.07 33.33
N PRO A 749 31.33 -18.80 34.45
CA PRO A 749 30.31 -19.83 34.69
C PRO A 749 28.89 -19.28 34.62
N VAL A 750 28.03 -20.01 33.91
CA VAL A 750 26.61 -19.73 33.76
C VAL A 750 25.93 -19.83 35.11
N ARG A 751 25.13 -18.82 35.47
CA ARG A 751 24.38 -18.82 36.73
C ARG A 751 23.33 -19.95 36.73
N PRO A 752 23.15 -20.67 37.86
CA PRO A 752 22.23 -21.81 37.94
C PRO A 752 20.76 -21.43 37.92
N VAL A 753 20.41 -20.27 38.49
CA VAL A 753 19.03 -19.79 38.54
C VAL A 753 18.75 -18.89 37.34
N GLN A 754 17.96 -19.39 36.39
CA GLN A 754 17.50 -18.69 35.20
C GLN A 754 16.04 -19.02 34.92
N HIS A 755 15.43 -18.30 33.98
CA HIS A 755 14.01 -18.46 33.65
C HIS A 755 13.13 -18.29 34.89
N THR A 756 13.43 -17.24 35.67
CA THR A 756 12.69 -16.93 36.88
C THR A 756 12.22 -15.49 36.85
N THR A 757 11.01 -15.29 37.37
CA THR A 757 10.46 -13.96 37.64
C THR A 757 10.49 -13.72 39.14
N LYS A 758 10.63 -12.46 39.52
CA LYS A 758 10.56 -11.99 40.92
C LYS A 758 9.98 -10.59 40.94
N GLN A 759 9.37 -10.22 42.05
CA GLN A 759 8.80 -8.88 42.16
C GLN A 759 9.90 -7.82 42.00
N ASN A 760 9.58 -6.76 41.26
CA ASN A 760 10.50 -5.66 40.98
C ASN A 760 10.01 -4.37 41.67
N LYS A 761 10.87 -3.34 41.74
CA LYS A 761 10.55 -2.05 42.38
C LYS A 761 9.37 -1.29 41.74
N LEU A 762 8.99 -1.66 40.51
CA LEU A 762 7.88 -1.06 39.76
C LEU A 762 6.61 -1.93 39.81
N HIS A 763 6.59 -2.97 40.65
CA HIS A 763 5.49 -3.93 40.77
C HIS A 763 5.04 -4.55 39.42
N GLY A 764 5.99 -4.71 38.48
CA GLY A 764 5.68 -5.09 37.11
C GLY A 764 5.33 -6.56 36.89
N TYR A 765 5.36 -7.42 37.92
CA TYR A 765 4.94 -8.82 37.85
C TYR A 765 3.89 -9.13 38.91
N GLN A 766 2.81 -9.79 38.49
CA GLN A 766 1.73 -10.22 39.39
C GLN A 766 2.08 -11.53 40.13
N PHE A 767 2.67 -12.49 39.41
CA PHE A 767 3.13 -13.77 39.97
C PHE A 767 4.62 -13.99 39.67
N PHE A 768 5.27 -14.83 40.46
CA PHE A 768 6.71 -15.06 40.39
C PHE A 768 7.09 -16.48 40.77
N GLY A 769 8.09 -17.03 40.07
CA GLY A 769 8.49 -18.42 40.22
C GLY A 769 9.51 -18.83 39.17
N SER A 770 9.70 -20.14 39.02
CA SER A 770 10.64 -20.74 38.08
C SER A 770 9.90 -21.41 36.92
N TYR A 771 10.10 -20.91 35.70
CA TYR A 771 9.52 -21.48 34.49
C TYR A 771 10.17 -22.83 34.18
N THR A 772 11.48 -22.95 34.41
CA THR A 772 12.18 -24.24 34.30
C THR A 772 11.59 -25.27 35.26
N GLN A 773 11.30 -24.90 36.52
CA GLN A 773 10.68 -25.83 37.46
C GLN A 773 9.25 -26.18 37.05
N THR A 774 8.48 -25.21 36.56
CA THR A 774 7.12 -25.44 36.03
C THR A 774 7.09 -26.50 34.92
N VAL A 775 8.07 -26.48 34.00
CA VAL A 775 8.23 -27.54 32.97
C VAL A 775 8.47 -28.91 33.61
N LYS A 776 9.34 -28.99 34.63
CA LYS A 776 9.63 -30.24 35.35
C LYS A 776 8.41 -30.77 36.10
N ASP A 777 7.71 -29.89 36.82
CA ASP A 777 6.50 -30.23 37.58
C ASP A 777 5.40 -30.72 36.65
N THR A 778 5.23 -30.07 35.50
CA THR A 778 4.25 -30.48 34.47
C THR A 778 4.60 -31.86 33.90
N ALA A 779 5.87 -32.10 33.56
CA ALA A 779 6.30 -33.40 33.04
C ALA A 779 6.08 -34.52 34.07
N ALA A 780 6.43 -34.28 35.35
CA ALA A 780 6.23 -35.23 36.43
C ALA A 780 4.75 -35.53 36.67
N LYS A 781 3.90 -34.49 36.72
CA LYS A 781 2.43 -34.63 36.91
C LYS A 781 1.79 -35.53 35.85
N HIS A 782 2.23 -35.39 34.60
CA HIS A 782 1.67 -36.12 33.46
C HIS A 782 2.46 -37.35 33.05
N HIS A 783 3.49 -37.75 33.81
CA HIS A 783 4.36 -38.89 33.52
C HIS A 783 5.00 -38.83 32.12
N VAL A 784 5.36 -37.62 31.67
CA VAL A 784 5.95 -37.37 30.35
C VAL A 784 7.48 -37.39 30.46
N PRO A 785 8.20 -38.05 29.53
CA PRO A 785 9.66 -38.01 29.50
C PRO A 785 10.21 -36.58 29.48
N LEU A 786 11.22 -36.31 30.31
CA LEU A 786 11.81 -34.98 30.48
C LEU A 786 13.31 -35.01 30.16
N LEU A 787 13.76 -34.12 29.27
CA LEU A 787 15.18 -33.85 29.04
C LEU A 787 15.56 -32.52 29.72
N ASP A 788 16.39 -32.59 30.77
CA ASP A 788 16.81 -31.38 31.52
C ASP A 788 17.96 -30.62 30.83
N MET A 789 17.65 -30.07 29.65
CA MET A 789 18.62 -29.38 28.80
C MET A 789 19.25 -28.15 29.46
N GLN A 790 18.56 -27.46 30.38
CA GLN A 790 19.17 -26.33 31.10
C GLN A 790 20.45 -26.77 31.83
N SER A 791 20.34 -27.83 32.62
CA SER A 791 21.43 -28.37 33.43
C SER A 791 22.56 -28.91 32.56
N ARG A 792 22.23 -29.66 31.49
CA ARG A 792 23.23 -30.27 30.60
C ARG A 792 24.01 -29.24 29.80
N VAL A 793 23.34 -28.22 29.26
CA VAL A 793 24.00 -27.15 28.49
C VAL A 793 24.85 -26.27 29.43
N MET A 794 24.40 -26.04 30.66
CA MET A 794 25.21 -25.38 31.68
C MET A 794 26.49 -26.15 32.00
N GLU A 795 26.39 -27.45 32.24
CA GLU A 795 27.54 -28.32 32.52
C GLU A 795 28.55 -28.27 31.36
N MET A 796 28.06 -28.36 30.12
CA MET A 796 28.89 -28.22 28.92
C MET A 796 29.55 -26.84 28.83
N ALA A 797 28.80 -25.75 29.01
CA ALA A 797 29.30 -24.39 28.86
C ALA A 797 30.31 -24.02 29.96
N ASN A 798 30.11 -24.50 31.18
CA ASN A 798 30.98 -24.21 32.32
C ASN A 798 32.34 -24.92 32.24
N LYS A 799 32.53 -25.86 31.29
CA LYS A 799 33.82 -26.46 30.96
C LYS A 799 34.68 -25.59 30.04
N THR A 800 34.12 -24.51 29.49
CA THR A 800 34.86 -23.56 28.63
C THR A 800 35.66 -22.56 29.47
N THR A 801 36.76 -22.05 28.93
CA THR A 801 37.62 -21.05 29.58
C THR A 801 37.64 -19.73 28.81
N GLY A 802 37.81 -18.62 29.52
CA GLY A 802 37.88 -17.29 28.91
C GLY A 802 36.68 -16.96 28.02
N ASP A 803 36.96 -16.66 26.75
CA ASP A 803 35.95 -16.25 25.75
C ASP A 803 35.42 -17.41 24.89
N GLU A 804 35.84 -18.66 25.12
CA GLU A 804 35.44 -19.82 24.32
C GLU A 804 33.92 -20.04 24.26
N TRP A 805 33.17 -19.62 25.28
CA TRP A 805 31.71 -19.68 25.29
C TRP A 805 31.07 -18.86 24.16
N LYS A 806 31.76 -17.84 23.64
CA LYS A 806 31.33 -17.04 22.47
C LYS A 806 31.29 -17.86 21.18
N HIS A 807 31.92 -19.04 21.16
CA HIS A 807 31.79 -19.97 20.05
C HIS A 807 30.49 -20.81 20.13
N LEU A 808 29.82 -20.80 21.28
CA LEU A 808 28.56 -21.51 21.50
C LEU A 808 27.37 -20.55 21.30
N TRP A 809 27.38 -19.41 21.97
CA TRP A 809 26.36 -18.37 21.81
C TRP A 809 26.68 -17.45 20.62
N LEU A 810 25.69 -16.70 20.16
CA LEU A 810 25.82 -15.84 19.00
C LEU A 810 26.69 -14.62 19.32
N ALA A 811 27.93 -14.67 18.89
CA ALA A 811 28.93 -13.60 19.03
C ALA A 811 29.87 -13.64 17.83
N VAL A 812 29.52 -12.89 16.79
CA VAL A 812 30.20 -12.97 15.49
C VAL A 812 30.89 -11.67 15.12
N ASP A 813 31.89 -11.78 14.24
CA ASP A 813 32.52 -10.63 13.61
C ASP A 813 31.58 -10.02 12.57
N PRO A 814 31.13 -8.76 12.73
CA PRO A 814 30.26 -8.10 11.75
C PRO A 814 30.91 -7.91 10.38
N GLU A 815 32.25 -7.91 10.29
CA GLU A 815 32.94 -7.83 9.00
C GLU A 815 32.80 -9.13 8.20
N LYS A 816 32.77 -10.28 8.89
CA LYS A 816 32.49 -11.57 8.27
C LYS A 816 31.00 -11.79 8.00
N TYR A 817 30.13 -11.27 8.85
CA TYR A 817 28.68 -11.45 8.76
C TYR A 817 27.95 -10.10 8.75
N PRO A 818 27.79 -9.47 7.57
CA PRO A 818 27.29 -8.10 7.43
C PRO A 818 25.89 -7.86 8.01
N PHE A 819 25.04 -8.90 8.08
CA PHE A 819 23.71 -8.81 8.71
C PHE A 819 23.76 -8.22 10.12
N TYR A 820 24.86 -8.46 10.86
CA TYR A 820 25.05 -8.04 12.24
C TYR A 820 25.56 -6.60 12.42
N LYS A 821 26.05 -5.94 11.35
CA LYS A 821 26.56 -4.55 11.40
C LYS A 821 25.49 -3.56 11.89
N THR A 822 24.22 -3.82 11.55
CA THR A 822 23.09 -2.94 11.89
C THR A 822 22.29 -3.42 13.11
N ARG A 823 22.75 -4.48 13.80
CA ARG A 823 22.01 -5.10 14.90
C ARG A 823 22.53 -4.63 16.25
N SER A 824 21.64 -4.62 17.23
CA SER A 824 21.97 -4.18 18.59
C SER A 824 22.74 -5.23 19.42
N SER A 825 22.82 -6.48 18.94
CA SER A 825 23.44 -7.62 19.62
C SER A 825 23.84 -8.70 18.61
N GLY A 826 24.62 -9.68 19.08
CA GLY A 826 25.13 -10.79 18.27
C GLY A 826 26.56 -10.58 17.78
N THR A 827 27.20 -9.46 18.15
CA THR A 827 28.59 -9.17 17.78
C THR A 827 29.57 -9.64 18.86
N LEU A 828 30.86 -9.75 18.53
CA LEU A 828 31.90 -10.08 19.51
C LEU A 828 31.94 -9.13 20.71
N GLN A 829 31.65 -7.84 20.50
CA GLN A 829 31.62 -6.80 21.54
C GLN A 829 30.29 -6.76 22.31
N LYS A 830 29.19 -7.15 21.67
CA LYS A 830 27.85 -7.24 22.27
C LYS A 830 27.21 -8.60 21.97
N PRO A 831 27.69 -9.69 22.61
CA PRO A 831 27.17 -11.04 22.38
C PRO A 831 25.67 -11.15 22.66
N ASP A 832 24.98 -11.92 21.83
CA ASP A 832 23.63 -12.39 22.16
C ASP A 832 23.74 -13.63 23.04
N THR A 833 23.52 -13.44 24.34
CA THR A 833 23.60 -14.51 25.36
C THR A 833 22.44 -15.49 25.33
N THR A 834 21.49 -15.39 24.40
CA THR A 834 20.31 -16.28 24.30
C THR A 834 20.39 -17.18 23.08
N HIS A 835 20.70 -16.62 21.90
CA HIS A 835 20.74 -17.40 20.66
C HIS A 835 22.12 -18.01 20.44
N PHE A 836 22.16 -19.09 19.65
CA PHE A 836 23.39 -19.79 19.32
C PHE A 836 23.86 -19.43 17.92
N GLN A 837 25.16 -19.60 17.72
CA GLN A 837 25.71 -19.81 16.40
C GLN A 837 25.74 -21.30 16.06
N GLU A 838 25.97 -21.64 14.80
CA GLU A 838 25.98 -23.01 14.29
C GLU A 838 26.68 -24.02 15.21
N GLN A 839 27.92 -23.75 15.62
CA GLN A 839 28.69 -24.67 16.47
C GLN A 839 28.01 -24.96 17.82
N GLY A 840 27.43 -23.94 18.46
CA GLY A 840 26.68 -24.12 19.69
C GLY A 840 25.40 -24.92 19.48
N ALA A 841 24.65 -24.59 18.44
CA ALA A 841 23.43 -25.31 18.08
C ALA A 841 23.71 -26.80 17.83
N ARG A 842 24.77 -27.13 17.07
CA ARG A 842 25.21 -28.52 16.81
C ARG A 842 25.63 -29.26 18.08
N LYS A 843 26.33 -28.60 19.01
CA LYS A 843 26.70 -29.19 20.30
C LYS A 843 25.46 -29.49 21.16
N ILE A 844 24.48 -28.61 21.18
CA ILE A 844 23.22 -28.82 21.90
C ILE A 844 22.41 -29.94 21.26
N ALA A 845 22.31 -30.01 19.94
CA ALA A 845 21.67 -31.11 19.22
C ALA A 845 22.27 -32.47 19.60
N LYS A 846 23.60 -32.58 19.66
CA LYS A 846 24.30 -33.79 20.12
C LYS A 846 23.98 -34.13 21.58
N LEU A 847 23.85 -33.13 22.45
CA LEU A 847 23.40 -33.35 23.83
C LEU A 847 21.95 -33.86 23.88
N VAL A 848 21.05 -33.34 23.05
CA VAL A 848 19.67 -33.86 22.97
C VAL A 848 19.66 -35.34 22.59
N VAL A 849 20.42 -35.75 21.57
CA VAL A 849 20.56 -37.18 21.19
C VAL A 849 21.08 -38.01 22.37
N LYS A 850 22.10 -37.51 23.08
CA LYS A 850 22.66 -38.19 24.26
C LYS A 850 21.61 -38.37 25.36
N GLU A 851 20.84 -37.34 25.69
CA GLU A 851 19.81 -37.44 26.73
C GLU A 851 18.66 -38.38 26.32
N ILE A 852 18.29 -38.41 25.03
CA ILE A 852 17.32 -39.39 24.51
C ILE A 852 17.81 -40.82 24.75
N LYS A 853 19.08 -41.11 24.42
CA LYS A 853 19.72 -42.42 24.66
C LYS A 853 19.83 -42.79 26.14
N GLN A 854 19.73 -41.83 27.05
CA GLN A 854 19.80 -42.04 28.50
C GLN A 854 18.43 -42.07 29.18
N THR A 855 17.35 -41.87 28.42
CA THR A 855 15.98 -41.82 28.95
C THR A 855 15.25 -43.10 28.54
N ASP A 856 15.00 -44.00 29.48
CA ASP A 856 14.45 -45.34 29.20
C ASP A 856 13.14 -45.30 28.40
N ALA A 857 12.26 -44.34 28.71
CA ALA A 857 10.99 -44.16 28.01
C ALA A 857 11.15 -43.78 26.52
N LEU A 858 12.35 -43.40 26.09
CA LEU A 858 12.69 -43.04 24.71
C LEU A 858 13.61 -44.05 24.03
N ASN A 859 13.82 -45.24 24.62
CA ASN A 859 14.68 -46.29 24.05
C ASN A 859 14.27 -46.65 22.61
N GLN A 860 12.97 -46.72 22.32
CA GLN A 860 12.48 -46.98 20.96
C GLN A 860 12.83 -45.86 19.98
N LEU A 861 12.82 -44.60 20.40
CA LEU A 861 13.24 -43.49 19.55
C LEU A 861 14.75 -43.52 19.33
N SER A 862 15.52 -43.87 20.37
CA SER A 862 16.98 -43.84 20.35
C SER A 862 17.61 -44.72 19.28
N THR A 863 16.93 -45.79 18.84
CA THR A 863 17.41 -46.69 17.78
C THR A 863 17.43 -46.06 16.40
N TYR A 864 16.75 -44.93 16.21
CA TYR A 864 16.69 -44.18 14.94
C TYR A 864 17.65 -43.00 14.91
N LEU A 865 18.45 -42.78 15.97
CA LEU A 865 19.32 -41.61 16.12
C LEU A 865 20.81 -41.98 16.04
N PRO A 866 21.68 -41.09 15.53
CA PRO A 866 23.13 -41.30 15.42
C PRO A 866 23.81 -41.65 16.73
#